data_AF-S4Y9Y0-F1
#
_entry.id   AF-S4Y9Y0-F1
#
_cell.length_a   1.000
_cell.length_b   1.000
_cell.length_c   1.000
_cell.angle_alpha   90.00
_cell.angle_beta   90.00
_cell.angle_gamma   90.00
#
_symmetry.space_group_name_H-M   'P 1'
#
loop_
_entity.id
_entity.type
_entity.pdbx_description
1 polymer ?
#
loop_
_entity_poly.entity_id
_entity_poly.type
_entity_poly.pdbx_seq_one_letter_code
_entity_poly.pdbx_strand_id
1 'polypeptide(L)'
;MVQGNRITSIVALALLSAVLPGACGGGGAPDDVGAAPEVCERKGDDGSTEFLKRVGCAEDFEALASAPVDASLPGARSVKVVLDQADQNALYFQNSVLYQIHYDFVSSHLSGEGLPYVPPLAEFNATEYFTPDRRFVLGAVTHYEGPGTWALELSPYDTASADMITALFRAVQGASFFGAKLAFHPTSEAVAVEAAKLPADIPVVSTGDLYAGIDYQPLSLGTAMGRLHFAKAADLADEYLSHQDIVVLDEAPNDISVVQGIITEEFQTPLSHVNVLSQNRRTPNMGLRNAMSHPELLALKDKLVELTAGPSSWSVREVTEAEAKAFWEAHKPEPVTLPELDLTVTDLRDIAEVTPDPPEGEPLRDAIKQAVLAFGGKAAHYSILARIPDLPIQKAFAIPVYYYDQFMKQNGFYEQIEAMLDDPKFSTDPAVRDEQLKALRDAMKAAPVDADFQALLKAKIEAEYPGHKMRFRTSTNSEDLDGFPCAGCYDSNTGDPTDWEDVLDAIRKTYASAWKLRTFDERTYYGIDHRSIGMALLVHHNFPDEEANGVAITNNPFDTAGVQPAFYVNVQAGGDVEVVAPPAGVTNDEFLYFFSQPNQPVTYLTHSTLVPEGETVLSAAQVHALGVALDAIHTRFSPAYGPAAGNTGWYAMDVEFKFDDDASPNEPPTLYIKQARPYPGRGAAAGAP
;
A
#
# COMPACT_ATOMS: atom_id res chain seq x y z
N MET A 1 -6.16 -29.34 47.46
CA MET A 1 -6.33 -30.78 47.73
C MET A 1 -6.01 -31.50 46.43
N VAL A 2 -4.85 -32.18 46.37
CA VAL A 2 -4.39 -33.23 45.40
C VAL A 2 -4.23 -32.76 43.93
N GLN A 3 -3.02 -32.42 43.45
CA GLN A 3 -1.97 -33.29 42.79
C GLN A 3 -2.51 -34.05 41.56
N GLY A 4 -1.87 -34.16 40.39
CA GLY A 4 -0.49 -34.07 39.86
C GLY A 4 -0.50 -34.99 38.61
N ASN A 5 0.13 -34.72 37.47
CA ASN A 5 1.54 -34.99 37.18
C ASN A 5 1.86 -34.63 35.72
N ARG A 6 3.01 -33.98 35.51
CA ARG A 6 3.80 -33.99 34.28
C ARG A 6 4.70 -35.23 34.29
N ILE A 7 4.94 -35.86 33.13
CA ILE A 7 6.06 -36.80 32.94
C ILE A 7 6.81 -36.45 31.65
N THR A 8 8.05 -36.03 31.85
CA THR A 8 9.18 -35.99 30.91
C THR A 8 9.78 -37.38 30.79
N SER A 9 10.31 -37.80 29.63
CA SER A 9 11.52 -38.66 29.56
C SER A 9 12.12 -38.72 28.17
N ILE A 10 13.39 -38.33 28.14
CA ILE A 10 14.42 -38.51 27.11
C ILE A 10 15.00 -39.92 27.26
N VAL A 11 15.25 -40.64 26.16
CA VAL A 11 16.24 -41.74 26.14
C VAL A 11 17.07 -41.67 24.86
N ALA A 12 18.36 -41.44 25.05
CA ALA A 12 19.43 -41.69 24.08
C ALA A 12 19.90 -43.14 24.20
N LEU A 13 20.28 -43.77 23.08
CA LEU A 13 21.12 -44.97 23.12
C LEU A 13 22.11 -44.96 21.95
N ALA A 14 23.39 -45.10 22.29
CA ALA A 14 24.51 -45.18 21.37
C ALA A 14 25.16 -46.58 21.41
N LEU A 15 25.72 -46.96 20.25
CA LEU A 15 26.83 -47.89 20.00
C LEU A 15 26.63 -49.40 20.26
N LEU A 16 26.86 -50.22 19.22
CA LEU A 16 28.09 -51.01 19.13
C LEU A 16 28.34 -51.57 17.71
N SER A 17 29.61 -51.54 17.35
CA SER A 17 30.26 -51.97 16.12
C SER A 17 30.47 -53.50 16.05
N ALA A 18 30.35 -54.07 14.85
CA ALA A 18 30.86 -55.40 14.52
C ALA A 18 31.62 -55.34 13.18
N VAL A 19 32.91 -55.67 13.24
CA VAL A 19 33.83 -55.85 12.10
C VAL A 19 33.81 -57.33 11.71
N LEU A 20 33.83 -57.64 10.40
CA LEU A 20 34.49 -58.80 9.74
C LEU A 20 34.23 -58.74 8.19
N PRO A 21 34.99 -59.44 7.32
CA PRO A 21 35.82 -58.79 6.30
C PRO A 21 35.45 -59.08 4.83
N GLY A 22 35.86 -58.14 3.96
CA GLY A 22 36.38 -58.30 2.60
C GLY A 22 35.77 -59.31 1.62
N ALA A 23 35.12 -58.77 0.57
CA ALA A 23 35.22 -59.32 -0.78
C ALA A 23 35.06 -58.19 -1.82
N CYS A 24 36.08 -58.01 -2.65
CA CYS A 24 36.06 -57.12 -3.80
C CYS A 24 35.03 -57.60 -4.84
N GLY A 25 34.22 -56.68 -5.36
CA GLY A 25 33.37 -56.89 -6.53
C GLY A 25 32.87 -55.55 -7.04
N GLY A 26 33.44 -55.07 -8.15
CA GLY A 26 33.07 -53.80 -8.76
C GLY A 26 31.63 -53.80 -9.27
N GLY A 27 30.96 -52.67 -9.09
CA GLY A 27 29.68 -52.33 -9.68
C GLY A 27 29.51 -50.82 -9.52
N GLY A 28 29.39 -50.09 -10.63
CA GLY A 28 29.44 -48.64 -10.69
C GLY A 28 28.40 -47.97 -9.79
N ALA A 29 28.78 -46.80 -9.28
CA ALA A 29 27.82 -45.83 -8.77
C ALA A 29 26.81 -45.50 -9.90
N PRO A 30 25.52 -45.27 -9.60
CA PRO A 30 24.62 -44.69 -10.59
C PRO A 30 25.14 -43.29 -10.89
N ASP A 31 25.39 -43.03 -12.16
CA ASP A 31 25.71 -41.71 -12.68
C ASP A 31 24.67 -40.70 -12.17
N ASP A 32 25.17 -39.69 -11.46
CA ASP A 32 24.55 -38.39 -11.37
C ASP A 32 24.30 -37.96 -12.83
N VAL A 33 23.03 -37.92 -13.25
CA VAL A 33 22.65 -37.45 -14.59
C VAL A 33 22.92 -35.96 -14.58
N GLY A 34 24.18 -35.60 -14.89
CA GLY A 34 24.67 -34.24 -14.85
C GLY A 34 23.76 -33.33 -15.65
N ALA A 35 23.37 -32.21 -15.02
CA ALA A 35 22.70 -31.12 -15.70
C ALA A 35 23.44 -30.81 -17.00
N ALA A 36 22.70 -30.70 -18.11
CA ALA A 36 23.27 -30.31 -19.38
C ALA A 36 24.08 -29.02 -19.20
N PRO A 37 25.28 -28.88 -19.80
CA PRO A 37 26.08 -27.68 -19.64
C PRO A 37 25.27 -26.45 -20.05
N GLU A 38 25.28 -25.42 -19.21
CA GLU A 38 24.64 -24.13 -19.53
C GLU A 38 25.35 -23.53 -20.74
N VAL A 39 24.66 -23.47 -21.86
CA VAL A 39 25.16 -22.91 -23.12
C VAL A 39 24.14 -21.90 -23.58
N CYS A 40 24.54 -20.62 -23.58
CA CYS A 40 23.68 -19.55 -24.06
C CYS A 40 23.39 -19.71 -25.56
N GLU A 41 22.11 -19.57 -25.92
CA GLU A 41 21.63 -19.64 -27.31
C GLU A 41 21.70 -18.26 -27.99
N ARG A 42 21.71 -17.17 -27.21
CA ARG A 42 21.83 -15.81 -27.75
C ARG A 42 23.15 -15.60 -28.49
N LYS A 43 23.10 -14.94 -29.64
CA LYS A 43 24.29 -14.63 -30.46
C LYS A 43 24.72 -13.18 -30.24
N GLY A 44 25.52 -12.93 -29.20
CA GLY A 44 26.08 -11.61 -28.90
C GLY A 44 25.37 -10.87 -27.76
N ASP A 45 25.84 -9.66 -27.45
CA ASP A 45 25.33 -8.77 -26.38
C ASP A 45 24.28 -7.76 -26.89
N ASP A 46 23.73 -7.95 -28.10
CA ASP A 46 22.77 -6.98 -28.63
C ASP A 46 21.37 -7.14 -28.01
N GLY A 47 20.75 -6.01 -27.67
CA GLY A 47 19.36 -5.95 -27.19
C GLY A 47 18.31 -6.23 -28.28
N SER A 48 18.67 -6.93 -29.37
CA SER A 48 17.78 -7.21 -30.50
C SER A 48 17.20 -8.63 -30.51
N THR A 49 17.49 -9.45 -29.50
CA THR A 49 16.90 -10.78 -29.38
C THR A 49 15.39 -10.65 -29.08
N GLU A 50 14.56 -10.85 -30.10
CA GLU A 50 13.09 -10.73 -29.98
C GLU A 50 12.44 -11.94 -29.30
N PHE A 51 13.01 -13.14 -29.47
CA PHE A 51 12.59 -14.36 -28.78
C PHE A 51 13.67 -15.45 -28.85
N LEU A 52 13.54 -16.47 -28.00
CA LEU A 52 14.32 -17.71 -28.07
C LEU A 52 13.42 -18.94 -28.07
N LYS A 53 13.91 -20.05 -28.63
CA LYS A 53 13.26 -21.36 -28.59
C LYS A 53 13.69 -22.21 -27.38
N ARG A 54 14.83 -21.86 -26.81
CA ARG A 54 15.45 -22.48 -25.64
C ARG A 54 16.17 -21.37 -24.87
N VAL A 55 16.07 -21.42 -23.55
CA VAL A 55 16.84 -20.55 -22.64
C VAL A 55 17.93 -21.42 -22.02
N GLY A 56 19.14 -21.36 -22.57
CA GLY A 56 20.21 -22.31 -22.27
C GLY A 56 21.11 -21.89 -21.10
N CYS A 57 21.02 -20.65 -20.64
CA CYS A 57 21.78 -20.08 -19.53
C CYS A 57 21.01 -18.93 -18.86
N ALA A 58 21.55 -18.38 -17.76
CA ALA A 58 20.97 -17.23 -17.08
C ALA A 58 20.96 -15.96 -17.94
N GLU A 59 22.00 -15.72 -18.74
CA GLU A 59 22.10 -14.53 -19.59
C GLU A 59 21.06 -14.50 -20.73
N ASP A 60 20.63 -15.68 -21.21
CA ASP A 60 19.51 -15.80 -22.15
C ASP A 60 18.20 -15.34 -21.48
N PHE A 61 17.96 -15.76 -20.23
CA PHE A 61 16.77 -15.39 -19.49
C PHE A 61 16.74 -13.88 -19.23
N GLU A 62 17.84 -13.33 -18.72
CA GLU A 62 17.93 -11.90 -18.38
C GLU A 62 17.78 -10.99 -19.60
N ALA A 63 18.20 -11.43 -20.79
CA ALA A 63 18.02 -10.69 -22.04
C ALA A 63 16.56 -10.60 -22.49
N LEU A 64 15.72 -11.56 -22.09
CA LEU A 64 14.29 -11.61 -22.43
C LEU A 64 13.40 -11.10 -21.28
N ALA A 65 13.89 -11.16 -20.04
CA ALA A 65 13.10 -10.93 -18.85
C ALA A 65 12.80 -9.45 -18.63
N SER A 66 11.55 -9.17 -18.28
CA SER A 66 11.13 -7.88 -17.72
C SER A 66 10.81 -8.06 -16.24
N ALA A 67 10.57 -6.95 -15.52
CA ALA A 67 9.74 -7.06 -14.32
C ALA A 67 8.38 -7.68 -14.72
N PRO A 68 7.78 -8.57 -13.92
CA PRO A 68 6.44 -9.04 -14.16
C PRO A 68 5.47 -7.85 -14.18
N VAL A 69 4.35 -8.00 -14.90
CA VAL A 69 3.31 -6.97 -14.97
C VAL A 69 2.64 -6.79 -13.60
N ASP A 70 2.57 -7.87 -12.82
CA ASP A 70 2.27 -7.86 -11.40
C ASP A 70 3.59 -7.97 -10.61
N ALA A 71 4.06 -6.84 -10.08
CA ALA A 71 5.26 -6.74 -9.25
C ALA A 71 4.95 -6.79 -7.74
N SER A 72 3.87 -7.45 -7.33
CA SER A 72 3.56 -7.66 -5.90
C SER A 72 4.67 -8.40 -5.15
N LEU A 73 5.46 -9.21 -5.87
CA LEU A 73 6.62 -9.93 -5.36
C LEU A 73 7.94 -9.25 -5.78
N PRO A 74 8.71 -8.65 -4.83
CA PRO A 74 9.97 -7.97 -5.11
C PRO A 74 11.04 -8.92 -5.66
N GLY A 75 11.89 -8.40 -6.56
CA GLY A 75 12.98 -9.21 -7.15
C GLY A 75 12.51 -10.28 -8.15
N ALA A 76 11.23 -10.27 -8.54
CA ALA A 76 10.73 -11.15 -9.58
C ALA A 76 11.15 -10.66 -10.98
N ARG A 77 11.67 -11.58 -11.80
CA ARG A 77 12.00 -11.35 -13.23
C ARG A 77 11.25 -12.39 -14.05
N SER A 78 10.54 -11.97 -15.09
CA SER A 78 9.63 -12.84 -15.82
C SER A 78 9.84 -12.80 -17.33
N VAL A 79 9.80 -13.98 -17.95
CA VAL A 79 9.80 -14.18 -19.40
C VAL A 79 8.48 -14.82 -19.79
N LYS A 80 7.70 -14.10 -20.60
CA LYS A 80 6.48 -14.63 -21.20
C LYS A 80 6.83 -15.79 -22.15
N VAL A 81 6.00 -16.84 -22.09
CA VAL A 81 6.13 -18.03 -22.91
C VAL A 81 4.85 -18.27 -23.70
N VAL A 82 5.03 -18.76 -24.93
CA VAL A 82 3.93 -19.13 -25.85
C VAL A 82 4.17 -20.54 -26.34
N LEU A 83 3.19 -21.41 -26.16
CA LEU A 83 3.14 -22.73 -26.81
C LEU A 83 2.13 -22.68 -27.95
N ASP A 84 2.61 -22.77 -29.19
CA ASP A 84 1.74 -22.78 -30.38
C ASP A 84 1.31 -24.21 -30.72
N GLN A 85 0.08 -24.57 -30.34
CA GLN A 85 -0.48 -25.89 -30.59
C GLN A 85 -0.73 -26.16 -32.08
N ALA A 86 -0.90 -25.11 -32.91
CA ALA A 86 -1.07 -25.27 -34.35
C ALA A 86 0.25 -25.53 -35.08
N ASP A 87 1.39 -25.26 -34.43
CA ASP A 87 2.74 -25.46 -34.96
C ASP A 87 3.50 -26.56 -34.19
N GLN A 88 2.90 -27.75 -34.09
CA GLN A 88 3.52 -28.92 -33.44
C GLN A 88 3.97 -28.65 -31.98
N ASN A 89 3.23 -27.83 -31.23
CA ASN A 89 3.59 -27.38 -29.88
C ASN A 89 4.93 -26.64 -29.84
N ALA A 90 5.21 -25.81 -30.85
CA ALA A 90 6.40 -24.97 -30.87
C ALA A 90 6.38 -23.99 -29.68
N LEU A 91 7.40 -24.08 -28.82
CA LEU A 91 7.59 -23.18 -27.68
C LEU A 91 8.37 -21.93 -28.10
N TYR A 92 8.01 -20.78 -27.54
CA TYR A 92 8.71 -19.52 -27.70
C TYR A 92 8.84 -18.84 -26.33
N PHE A 93 10.05 -18.39 -26.00
CA PHE A 93 10.33 -17.47 -24.91
C PHE A 93 10.42 -16.07 -25.52
N GLN A 94 9.38 -15.25 -25.37
CA GLN A 94 9.36 -13.92 -25.99
C GLN A 94 10.16 -12.91 -25.16
N ASN A 95 10.77 -11.93 -25.83
CA ASN A 95 11.35 -10.79 -25.15
C ASN A 95 10.23 -9.95 -24.52
N SER A 96 10.13 -10.00 -23.19
CA SER A 96 9.05 -9.38 -22.41
C SER A 96 9.25 -7.88 -22.22
N VAL A 97 10.44 -7.35 -22.54
CA VAL A 97 10.72 -5.92 -22.61
C VAL A 97 10.21 -5.35 -23.94
N LEU A 98 10.44 -6.05 -25.05
CA LEU A 98 10.00 -5.61 -26.38
C LEU A 98 8.50 -5.83 -26.62
N TYR A 99 7.95 -6.94 -26.11
CA TYR A 99 6.55 -7.31 -26.26
C TYR A 99 5.92 -7.44 -24.87
N GLN A 100 5.24 -6.38 -24.43
CA GLN A 100 4.68 -6.29 -23.08
C GLN A 100 3.52 -7.26 -22.86
N ILE A 101 2.78 -7.62 -23.90
CA ILE A 101 1.71 -8.62 -23.87
C ILE A 101 1.97 -9.74 -24.89
N HIS A 102 1.40 -10.93 -24.69
CA HIS A 102 1.54 -12.05 -25.64
C HIS A 102 1.04 -11.70 -27.04
N TYR A 103 -0.04 -10.92 -27.12
CA TYR A 103 -0.64 -10.50 -28.39
C TYR A 103 0.37 -9.81 -29.31
N ASP A 104 1.16 -8.85 -28.79
CA ASP A 104 2.10 -8.09 -29.60
C ASP A 104 3.16 -9.00 -30.23
N PHE A 105 3.60 -10.01 -29.48
CA PHE A 105 4.54 -11.01 -29.97
C PHE A 105 3.90 -11.94 -31.02
N VAL A 106 2.79 -12.60 -30.69
CA VAL A 106 2.20 -13.62 -31.57
C VAL A 106 1.58 -13.03 -32.84
N SER A 107 1.00 -11.83 -32.76
CA SER A 107 0.47 -11.14 -33.95
C SER A 107 1.58 -10.70 -34.90
N SER A 108 2.76 -10.35 -34.39
CA SER A 108 3.92 -9.95 -35.18
C SER A 108 4.67 -11.14 -35.80
N HIS A 109 4.82 -12.24 -35.05
CA HIS A 109 5.72 -13.34 -35.44
C HIS A 109 5.01 -14.63 -35.84
N LEU A 110 3.79 -14.87 -35.37
CA LEU A 110 3.09 -16.16 -35.48
C LEU A 110 1.77 -16.06 -36.28
N SER A 111 1.61 -15.01 -37.09
CA SER A 111 0.42 -14.75 -37.91
C SER A 111 0.76 -14.81 -39.40
N GLY A 112 0.18 -15.79 -40.13
CA GLY A 112 0.40 -15.95 -41.57
C GLY A 112 1.61 -16.81 -41.94
N GLU A 113 2.08 -16.71 -43.19
CA GLU A 113 3.22 -17.47 -43.75
C GLU A 113 3.17 -19.01 -43.56
N GLY A 114 1.97 -19.58 -43.58
CA GLY A 114 1.74 -21.02 -43.38
C GLY A 114 1.21 -21.39 -42.00
N LEU A 115 1.20 -20.43 -41.07
CA LEU A 115 0.51 -20.51 -39.79
C LEU A 115 -0.89 -19.88 -39.87
N PRO A 116 -1.84 -20.30 -39.01
CA PRO A 116 -3.13 -19.63 -38.90
C PRO A 116 -3.00 -18.12 -38.62
N TYR A 117 -4.00 -17.35 -39.04
CA TYR A 117 -4.06 -15.92 -38.75
C TYR A 117 -4.32 -15.69 -37.25
N VAL A 118 -3.62 -14.73 -36.65
CA VAL A 118 -3.89 -14.26 -35.28
C VAL A 118 -4.94 -13.14 -35.35
N PRO A 119 -6.10 -13.30 -34.68
CA PRO A 119 -7.18 -12.32 -34.72
C PRO A 119 -6.81 -11.02 -34.00
N PRO A 120 -7.56 -9.91 -34.17
CA PRO A 120 -7.33 -8.67 -33.42
C PRO A 120 -7.35 -8.88 -31.90
N LEU A 121 -6.63 -8.04 -31.14
CA LEU A 121 -6.41 -8.16 -29.68
C LEU A 121 -7.66 -8.54 -28.86
N ALA A 122 -8.80 -7.90 -29.13
CA ALA A 122 -10.03 -8.17 -28.38
C ALA A 122 -10.53 -9.61 -28.57
N GLU A 123 -10.48 -10.12 -29.80
CA GLU A 123 -10.86 -11.50 -30.10
C GLU A 123 -9.80 -12.49 -29.62
N PHE A 124 -8.52 -12.17 -29.80
CA PHE A 124 -7.41 -12.96 -29.25
C PHE A 124 -7.55 -13.16 -27.74
N ASN A 125 -7.82 -12.10 -26.97
CA ASN A 125 -8.00 -12.19 -25.53
C ASN A 125 -9.25 -13.02 -25.18
N ALA A 126 -10.32 -12.92 -25.95
CA ALA A 126 -11.55 -13.67 -25.74
C ALA A 126 -11.42 -15.17 -26.08
N THR A 127 -10.47 -15.55 -26.93
CA THR A 127 -10.26 -16.96 -27.31
C THR A 127 -9.10 -17.59 -26.55
N GLU A 128 -7.90 -17.01 -26.62
CA GLU A 128 -6.64 -17.67 -26.22
C GLU A 128 -6.44 -17.79 -24.70
N TYR A 129 -7.30 -17.17 -23.88
CA TYR A 129 -7.33 -17.38 -22.43
C TYR A 129 -8.49 -18.26 -21.96
N PHE A 130 -9.52 -18.45 -22.79
CA PHE A 130 -10.82 -18.98 -22.32
C PHE A 130 -11.28 -20.25 -23.02
N THR A 131 -10.87 -20.49 -24.28
CA THR A 131 -11.40 -21.61 -25.06
C THR A 131 -10.58 -22.90 -24.88
N PRO A 132 -11.22 -24.07 -24.82
CA PRO A 132 -10.52 -25.35 -24.65
C PRO A 132 -9.82 -25.82 -25.93
N ASP A 133 -10.13 -25.23 -27.09
CA ASP A 133 -9.54 -25.51 -28.41
C ASP A 133 -8.66 -24.35 -28.91
N ARG A 134 -8.25 -23.47 -28.00
CA ARG A 134 -7.32 -22.36 -28.26
C ARG A 134 -6.04 -22.82 -28.96
N ARG A 135 -5.46 -21.95 -29.78
CA ARG A 135 -4.20 -22.24 -30.48
C ARG A 135 -3.01 -22.08 -29.55
N PHE A 136 -3.02 -21.06 -28.71
CA PHE A 136 -1.88 -20.72 -27.88
C PHE A 136 -2.16 -21.07 -26.41
N VAL A 137 -1.20 -21.75 -25.78
CA VAL A 137 -1.12 -21.79 -24.32
C VAL A 137 -0.14 -20.71 -23.89
N LEU A 138 -0.64 -19.73 -23.15
CA LEU A 138 0.08 -18.52 -22.80
C LEU A 138 0.47 -18.59 -21.33
N GLY A 139 1.74 -18.34 -21.02
CA GLY A 139 2.19 -18.28 -19.64
C GLY A 139 3.36 -17.34 -19.46
N ALA A 140 3.94 -17.35 -18.27
CA ALA A 140 5.19 -16.69 -17.98
C ALA A 140 6.03 -17.56 -17.03
N VAL A 141 7.36 -17.55 -17.23
CA VAL A 141 8.30 -18.14 -16.28
C VAL A 141 8.91 -17.01 -15.48
N THR A 142 8.70 -17.06 -14.17
CA THR A 142 9.18 -16.07 -13.23
C THR A 142 10.27 -16.67 -12.35
N HIS A 143 11.38 -15.96 -12.23
CA HIS A 143 12.41 -16.23 -11.22
C HIS A 143 12.18 -15.31 -10.02
N TYR A 144 11.90 -15.91 -8.87
CA TYR A 144 11.80 -15.21 -7.59
C TYR A 144 13.15 -15.28 -6.88
N GLU A 145 13.88 -14.17 -6.89
CA GLU A 145 15.25 -14.11 -6.36
C GLU A 145 15.33 -14.49 -4.88
N GLY A 146 14.44 -13.95 -4.03
CA GLY A 146 14.43 -14.23 -2.59
C GLY A 146 14.30 -15.73 -2.26
N PRO A 147 13.20 -16.39 -2.70
CA PRO A 147 13.03 -17.84 -2.53
C PRO A 147 14.00 -18.70 -3.36
N GLY A 148 14.65 -18.14 -4.39
CA GLY A 148 15.45 -18.89 -5.36
C GLY A 148 14.61 -19.83 -6.24
N THR A 149 13.34 -19.49 -6.48
CA THR A 149 12.36 -20.37 -7.14
C THR A 149 12.11 -19.96 -8.59
N TRP A 150 12.05 -20.96 -9.47
CA TRP A 150 11.58 -20.81 -10.86
C TRP A 150 10.15 -21.31 -10.97
N ALA A 151 9.22 -20.44 -11.33
CA ALA A 151 7.80 -20.77 -11.40
C ALA A 151 7.25 -20.53 -12.81
N LEU A 152 6.54 -21.52 -13.37
CA LEU A 152 5.66 -21.31 -14.50
C LEU A 152 4.29 -20.87 -14.00
N GLU A 153 3.76 -19.81 -14.59
CA GLU A 153 2.52 -19.16 -14.21
C GLU A 153 1.62 -18.94 -15.42
N LEU A 154 0.31 -18.94 -15.17
CA LEU A 154 -0.71 -18.50 -16.12
C LEU A 154 -1.33 -17.20 -15.62
N SER A 155 -2.05 -16.49 -16.50
CA SER A 155 -2.87 -15.37 -16.06
C SER A 155 -3.94 -15.85 -15.05
N PRO A 156 -4.29 -15.06 -14.01
CA PRO A 156 -5.27 -15.45 -12.99
C PRO A 156 -6.64 -15.90 -13.55
N TYR A 157 -7.02 -15.37 -14.72
CA TYR A 157 -8.27 -15.63 -15.43
C TYR A 157 -8.18 -16.73 -16.50
N ASP A 158 -7.02 -17.34 -16.72
CA ASP A 158 -6.84 -18.36 -17.74
C ASP A 158 -7.60 -19.64 -17.36
N THR A 159 -8.38 -20.20 -18.29
CA THR A 159 -9.16 -21.44 -18.10
C THR A 159 -8.43 -22.71 -18.55
N ALA A 160 -7.10 -22.67 -18.67
CA ALA A 160 -6.31 -23.78 -19.20
C ALA A 160 -6.55 -25.05 -18.39
N SER A 161 -6.77 -26.16 -19.09
CA SER A 161 -6.93 -27.45 -18.43
C SER A 161 -5.60 -27.95 -17.86
N ALA A 162 -5.67 -28.89 -16.92
CA ALA A 162 -4.48 -29.59 -16.41
C ALA A 162 -3.60 -30.20 -17.54
N ASP A 163 -4.21 -30.63 -18.65
CA ASP A 163 -3.47 -31.14 -19.82
C ASP A 163 -2.70 -30.03 -20.54
N MET A 164 -3.31 -28.86 -20.74
CA MET A 164 -2.64 -27.70 -21.35
C MET A 164 -1.48 -27.21 -20.46
N ILE A 165 -1.73 -27.09 -19.15
CA ILE A 165 -0.71 -26.70 -18.17
C ILE A 165 0.44 -27.70 -18.19
N THR A 166 0.14 -29.00 -18.17
CA THR A 166 1.16 -30.06 -18.23
C THR A 166 1.99 -29.96 -19.51
N ALA A 167 1.36 -29.75 -20.67
CA ALA A 167 2.07 -29.62 -21.94
C ALA A 167 3.03 -28.42 -21.95
N LEU A 168 2.55 -27.25 -21.51
CA LEU A 168 3.38 -26.05 -21.40
C LEU A 168 4.53 -26.25 -20.40
N PHE A 169 4.24 -26.78 -19.22
CA PHE A 169 5.22 -27.04 -18.17
C PHE A 169 6.36 -27.93 -18.66
N ARG A 170 6.05 -29.05 -19.33
CA ARG A 170 7.08 -29.97 -19.85
C ARG A 170 7.90 -29.36 -20.98
N ALA A 171 7.26 -28.58 -21.86
CA ALA A 171 7.96 -27.88 -22.92
C ALA A 171 8.99 -26.89 -22.34
N VAL A 172 8.56 -26.07 -21.37
CA VAL A 172 9.44 -25.11 -20.68
C VAL A 172 10.54 -25.82 -19.90
N GLN A 173 10.21 -26.86 -19.14
CA GLN A 173 11.16 -27.67 -18.38
C GLN A 173 12.25 -28.28 -19.28
N GLY A 174 11.89 -28.79 -20.46
CA GLY A 174 12.85 -29.38 -21.40
C GLY A 174 13.72 -28.34 -22.13
N ALA A 175 13.23 -27.11 -22.28
CA ALA A 175 13.84 -26.04 -23.06
C ALA A 175 14.54 -24.98 -22.19
N SER A 176 14.83 -25.28 -20.93
CA SER A 176 15.43 -24.34 -19.98
C SER A 176 16.62 -24.92 -19.22
N PHE A 177 17.56 -24.05 -18.80
CA PHE A 177 18.70 -24.45 -17.96
C PHE A 177 18.29 -24.79 -16.53
N PHE A 178 17.24 -24.17 -16.01
CA PHE A 178 16.71 -24.46 -14.67
C PHE A 178 15.99 -25.81 -14.60
N GLY A 179 15.42 -26.31 -15.71
CA GLY A 179 14.98 -27.69 -15.88
C GLY A 179 14.18 -28.25 -14.70
N ALA A 180 14.78 -29.19 -13.97
CA ALA A 180 14.16 -29.86 -12.82
C ALA A 180 13.82 -28.93 -11.64
N LYS A 181 14.36 -27.71 -11.59
CA LYS A 181 14.04 -26.70 -10.58
C LYS A 181 12.73 -25.95 -10.87
N LEU A 182 12.12 -26.14 -12.04
CA LEU A 182 10.85 -25.50 -12.38
C LEU A 182 9.72 -26.07 -11.52
N ALA A 183 8.92 -25.18 -10.93
CA ALA A 183 7.65 -25.49 -10.28
C ALA A 183 6.50 -24.79 -11.03
N PHE A 184 5.26 -25.23 -10.82
CA PHE A 184 4.06 -24.53 -11.26
C PHE A 184 3.51 -23.70 -10.10
N HIS A 185 3.19 -22.43 -10.35
CA HIS A 185 2.57 -21.56 -9.36
C HIS A 185 1.16 -21.16 -9.85
N PRO A 186 0.09 -21.59 -9.15
CA PRO A 186 -1.26 -21.15 -9.48
C PRO A 186 -1.47 -19.71 -9.02
N THR A 187 -1.84 -18.83 -9.95
CA THR A 187 -1.99 -17.38 -9.73
C THR A 187 -3.40 -16.95 -9.27
N SER A 188 -4.32 -17.92 -9.16
CA SER A 188 -5.68 -17.69 -8.63
C SER A 188 -6.25 -18.98 -8.07
N GLU A 189 -7.34 -18.88 -7.28
CA GLU A 189 -8.08 -20.05 -6.81
C GLU A 189 -8.59 -20.92 -7.96
N ALA A 190 -9.06 -20.32 -9.05
CA ALA A 190 -9.54 -21.05 -10.22
C ALA A 190 -8.41 -21.87 -10.86
N VAL A 191 -7.22 -21.28 -10.99
CA VAL A 191 -6.03 -21.99 -11.50
C VAL A 191 -5.56 -23.04 -10.49
N ALA A 192 -5.67 -22.79 -9.18
CA ALA A 192 -5.31 -23.75 -8.13
C ALA A 192 -6.19 -25.02 -8.17
N VAL A 193 -7.49 -24.87 -8.47
CA VAL A 193 -8.42 -26.00 -8.64
C VAL A 193 -7.98 -26.89 -9.83
N GLU A 194 -7.54 -26.30 -10.94
CA GLU A 194 -6.99 -27.08 -12.06
C GLU A 194 -5.60 -27.64 -11.74
N ALA A 195 -4.76 -26.90 -11.00
CA ALA A 195 -3.43 -27.32 -10.58
C ALA A 195 -3.47 -28.59 -9.72
N ALA A 196 -4.51 -28.77 -8.90
CA ALA A 196 -4.72 -29.98 -8.10
C ALA A 196 -4.91 -31.26 -8.94
N LYS A 197 -5.17 -31.12 -10.25
CA LYS A 197 -5.33 -32.24 -11.20
C LYS A 197 -4.05 -32.55 -11.98
N LEU A 198 -2.98 -31.79 -11.77
CA LEU A 198 -1.69 -32.01 -12.45
C LEU A 198 -1.06 -33.35 -12.05
N PRO A 199 -0.21 -33.93 -12.92
CA PRO A 199 0.61 -35.08 -12.57
C PRO A 199 1.42 -34.83 -11.28
N ALA A 200 1.48 -35.84 -10.40
CA ALA A 200 2.10 -35.71 -9.07
C ALA A 200 3.61 -35.39 -9.08
N ASP A 201 4.27 -35.52 -10.23
CA ASP A 201 5.69 -35.19 -10.41
C ASP A 201 5.92 -33.76 -10.91
N ILE A 202 4.87 -32.96 -11.15
CA ILE A 202 4.95 -31.52 -11.35
C ILE A 202 4.94 -30.85 -9.96
N PRO A 203 6.04 -30.24 -9.51
CA PRO A 203 6.05 -29.52 -8.25
C PRO A 203 5.11 -28.32 -8.33
N VAL A 204 4.27 -28.14 -7.32
CA VAL A 204 3.42 -26.96 -7.18
C VAL A 204 3.94 -26.14 -6.00
N VAL A 205 4.15 -24.85 -6.22
CA VAL A 205 4.53 -23.89 -5.17
C VAL A 205 3.37 -22.93 -4.94
N SER A 206 3.01 -22.69 -3.69
CA SER A 206 1.94 -21.74 -3.37
C SER A 206 2.46 -20.30 -3.32
N THR A 207 1.57 -19.33 -3.47
CA THR A 207 1.87 -17.92 -3.25
C THR A 207 2.46 -17.70 -1.85
N GLY A 208 1.91 -18.36 -0.83
CA GLY A 208 2.41 -18.31 0.54
C GLY A 208 3.86 -18.80 0.69
N ASP A 209 4.23 -19.89 0.00
CA ASP A 209 5.61 -20.41 0.00
C ASP A 209 6.59 -19.41 -0.64
N LEU A 210 6.17 -18.74 -1.71
CA LEU A 210 6.97 -17.70 -2.37
C LEU A 210 7.15 -16.49 -1.45
N TYR A 211 6.10 -16.00 -0.79
CA TYR A 211 6.19 -14.88 0.17
C TYR A 211 7.03 -15.24 1.41
N ALA A 212 6.98 -16.49 1.88
CA ALA A 212 7.74 -16.94 3.03
C ALA A 212 9.26 -16.86 2.81
N GLY A 213 9.73 -17.00 1.56
CA GLY A 213 11.15 -16.88 1.19
C GLY A 213 11.63 -15.45 0.89
N ILE A 214 10.79 -14.43 1.10
CA ILE A 214 11.16 -13.03 0.83
C ILE A 214 11.66 -12.39 2.10
N ASP A 215 12.91 -11.93 2.08
CA ASP A 215 13.51 -11.21 3.20
C ASP A 215 13.41 -9.69 3.07
N TYR A 216 13.17 -9.16 1.85
CA TYR A 216 13.12 -7.73 1.56
C TYR A 216 11.80 -7.32 0.91
N GLN A 217 11.17 -6.26 1.45
CA GLN A 217 9.96 -5.66 0.90
C GLN A 217 10.20 -4.16 0.60
N PRO A 218 10.17 -3.73 -0.67
CA PRO A 218 10.20 -2.34 -1.07
C PRO A 218 8.81 -1.72 -0.90
N LEU A 219 8.72 -0.68 -0.07
CA LEU A 219 7.45 -0.01 0.22
C LEU A 219 7.44 1.44 -0.30
N SER A 220 8.45 2.22 0.09
CA SER A 220 8.75 3.55 -0.44
C SER A 220 10.20 3.56 -0.91
N LEU A 221 10.40 3.75 -2.22
CA LEU A 221 11.74 3.72 -2.80
C LEU A 221 12.47 5.04 -2.56
N GLY A 222 13.79 4.98 -2.42
CA GLY A 222 14.60 6.19 -2.30
C GLY A 222 15.95 5.96 -1.64
N THR A 223 16.68 7.06 -1.52
CA THR A 223 17.95 7.12 -0.79
C THR A 223 17.84 8.22 0.26
N ALA A 224 18.31 7.95 1.46
CA ALA A 224 18.41 8.94 2.53
C ALA A 224 19.67 8.75 3.36
N MET A 225 20.15 9.83 3.98
CA MET A 225 21.23 9.78 4.96
C MET A 225 20.70 10.15 6.34
N GLY A 226 21.09 9.40 7.37
CA GLY A 226 20.63 9.63 8.72
C GLY A 226 21.37 8.79 9.76
N ARG A 227 21.11 9.03 11.04
CA ARG A 227 21.63 8.18 12.12
C ARG A 227 20.82 6.89 12.19
N LEU A 228 21.49 5.74 12.10
CA LEU A 228 20.81 4.45 12.23
C LEU A 228 20.41 4.20 13.69
N HIS A 229 19.13 4.33 14.00
CA HIS A 229 18.57 4.21 15.33
C HIS A 229 17.74 2.94 15.46
N PHE A 230 17.91 2.18 16.54
CA PHE A 230 17.13 0.97 16.80
C PHE A 230 16.17 1.23 17.94
N ALA A 231 14.88 1.04 17.70
CA ALA A 231 13.82 1.18 18.70
C ALA A 231 12.79 0.05 18.51
N LYS A 232 11.93 -0.14 19.50
CA LYS A 232 10.71 -0.92 19.30
C LYS A 232 9.54 0.02 19.04
N ALA A 233 8.58 -0.41 18.23
CA ALA A 233 7.38 0.40 17.95
C ALA A 233 6.65 0.80 19.24
N ALA A 234 6.56 -0.13 20.22
CA ALA A 234 5.95 0.12 21.52
C ALA A 234 6.69 1.16 22.39
N ASP A 235 7.98 1.38 22.15
CA ASP A 235 8.81 2.31 22.94
C ASP A 235 8.75 3.75 22.37
N LEU A 236 8.24 3.93 21.13
CA LEU A 236 8.16 5.24 20.46
C LEU A 236 7.21 6.24 21.14
N ALA A 237 6.35 5.78 22.06
CA ALA A 237 5.52 6.67 22.86
C ALA A 237 6.33 7.54 23.83
N ASP A 238 7.49 7.04 24.27
CA ASP A 238 8.36 7.69 25.26
C ASP A 238 9.74 8.07 24.69
N GLU A 239 10.05 7.65 23.47
CA GLU A 239 11.33 7.88 22.80
C GLU A 239 11.21 8.94 21.69
N TYR A 240 12.03 9.98 21.75
CA TYR A 240 12.09 10.99 20.70
C TYR A 240 12.93 10.53 19.51
N LEU A 241 12.33 10.54 18.33
CA LEU A 241 13.02 10.33 17.06
C LEU A 241 13.18 11.66 16.32
N SER A 242 14.41 11.93 15.89
CA SER A 242 14.76 13.12 15.12
C SER A 242 14.46 12.94 13.63
N HIS A 243 14.16 14.04 12.94
CA HIS A 243 14.09 14.11 11.47
C HIS A 243 15.39 13.77 10.74
N GLN A 244 16.48 13.48 11.47
CA GLN A 244 17.77 13.03 10.94
C GLN A 244 18.03 11.54 11.20
N ASP A 245 17.09 10.81 11.81
CA ASP A 245 17.24 9.39 12.11
C ASP A 245 16.73 8.52 10.96
N ILE A 246 17.38 7.38 10.74
CA ILE A 246 16.87 6.24 9.98
C ILE A 246 16.57 5.16 11.01
N VAL A 247 15.32 4.74 11.12
CA VAL A 247 14.87 3.93 12.25
C VAL A 247 14.67 2.47 11.84
N VAL A 248 15.25 1.57 12.63
CA VAL A 248 15.01 0.13 12.56
C VAL A 248 14.03 -0.24 13.67
N LEU A 249 12.91 -0.85 13.30
CA LEU A 249 11.80 -1.20 14.17
C LEU A 249 11.44 -2.68 14.05
N ASP A 250 10.88 -3.25 15.12
CA ASP A 250 10.33 -4.61 15.12
C ASP A 250 9.04 -4.70 14.28
N GLU A 251 8.18 -3.70 14.35
CA GLU A 251 6.94 -3.61 13.57
C GLU A 251 6.66 -2.19 13.07
N ALA A 252 5.68 -2.02 12.20
CA ALA A 252 5.25 -0.68 11.78
C ALA A 252 4.51 0.00 12.93
N PRO A 253 4.96 1.18 13.38
CA PRO A 253 4.30 1.87 14.49
C PRO A 253 3.00 2.52 14.02
N ASN A 254 2.02 2.62 14.93
CA ASN A 254 0.79 3.37 14.68
C ASN A 254 1.08 4.86 14.43
N ASP A 255 2.14 5.37 15.03
CA ASP A 255 2.51 6.77 15.00
C ASP A 255 4.04 6.95 15.00
N ILE A 256 4.58 7.86 14.18
CA ILE A 256 6.01 8.16 14.11
C ILE A 256 6.27 9.61 13.65
N SER A 257 7.21 10.29 14.30
CA SER A 257 7.70 11.61 13.86
C SER A 257 8.32 11.53 12.46
N VAL A 258 8.62 12.68 11.86
CA VAL A 258 9.42 12.71 10.63
C VAL A 258 10.79 12.09 10.90
N VAL A 259 11.21 11.20 10.01
CA VAL A 259 12.49 10.48 10.02
C VAL A 259 12.99 10.36 8.57
N GLN A 260 14.30 10.19 8.38
CA GLN A 260 14.93 10.06 7.06
C GLN A 260 14.65 8.72 6.38
N GLY A 261 14.29 7.68 7.13
CA GLY A 261 13.95 6.39 6.56
C GLY A 261 13.50 5.39 7.62
N ILE A 262 12.82 4.34 7.19
CA ILE A 262 12.25 3.31 8.07
C ILE A 262 12.60 1.92 7.53
N ILE A 263 13.06 1.05 8.44
CA ILE A 263 13.25 -0.38 8.22
C ILE A 263 12.41 -1.12 9.25
N THR A 264 11.40 -1.89 8.86
CA THR A 264 10.61 -2.73 9.78
C THR A 264 10.94 -4.20 9.62
N GLU A 265 11.00 -4.94 10.73
CA GLU A 265 11.19 -6.39 10.68
C GLU A 265 9.95 -7.12 10.15
N GLU A 266 8.77 -6.71 10.60
CA GLU A 266 7.50 -7.15 10.00
C GLU A 266 7.23 -6.46 8.67
N PHE A 267 6.70 -7.23 7.72
CA PHE A 267 6.25 -6.71 6.43
C PHE A 267 4.95 -5.93 6.60
N GLN A 268 4.82 -4.88 5.79
CA GLN A 268 3.70 -3.97 5.82
C GLN A 268 2.86 -4.17 4.57
N THR A 269 1.61 -3.73 4.61
CA THR A 269 0.88 -3.52 3.36
C THR A 269 1.35 -2.20 2.73
N PRO A 270 1.37 -2.09 1.39
CA PRO A 270 1.58 -0.84 0.68
C PRO A 270 0.69 0.33 1.14
N LEU A 271 -0.48 0.05 1.72
CA LEU A 271 -1.42 1.04 2.25
C LEU A 271 -1.31 1.29 3.76
N SER A 272 -0.32 0.70 4.45
CA SER A 272 -0.05 1.03 5.85
C SER A 272 0.21 2.53 6.03
N HIS A 273 -0.24 3.09 7.16
CA HIS A 273 -0.08 4.52 7.45
C HIS A 273 1.37 4.99 7.33
N VAL A 274 2.31 4.18 7.85
CA VAL A 274 3.74 4.46 7.83
C VAL A 274 4.30 4.50 6.41
N ASN A 275 3.82 3.62 5.54
CA ASN A 275 4.27 3.64 4.16
C ASN A 275 3.74 4.84 3.38
N VAL A 276 2.44 5.13 3.51
CA VAL A 276 1.85 6.31 2.87
C VAL A 276 2.57 7.59 3.33
N LEU A 277 2.90 7.69 4.62
CA LEU A 277 3.73 8.78 5.16
C LEU A 277 5.12 8.85 4.53
N SER A 278 5.78 7.71 4.35
CA SER A 278 7.13 7.68 3.77
C SER A 278 7.14 8.07 2.29
N GLN A 279 6.16 7.62 1.51
CA GLN A 279 5.99 8.01 0.10
C GLN A 279 5.78 9.51 -0.03
N ASN A 280 4.91 10.03 0.82
CA ASN A 280 4.61 11.45 0.97
C ASN A 280 5.87 12.27 1.32
N ARG A 281 6.65 11.81 2.30
CA ARG A 281 7.91 12.44 2.72
C ARG A 281 9.05 12.26 1.71
N ARG A 282 8.88 11.36 0.74
CA ARG A 282 9.93 10.90 -0.20
C ARG A 282 11.13 10.30 0.53
N THR A 283 10.85 9.57 1.60
CA THR A 283 11.85 8.87 2.41
C THR A 283 11.76 7.36 2.16
N PRO A 284 12.90 6.64 2.13
CA PRO A 284 12.89 5.19 1.99
C PRO A 284 12.14 4.51 3.14
N ASN A 285 11.25 3.57 2.79
CA ASN A 285 10.59 2.65 3.71
C ASN A 285 10.70 1.23 3.16
N MET A 286 11.12 0.30 3.99
CA MET A 286 11.28 -1.10 3.61
C MET A 286 10.99 -2.06 4.75
N GLY A 287 10.44 -3.22 4.41
CA GLY A 287 10.43 -4.40 5.27
C GLY A 287 11.71 -5.20 5.09
N LEU A 288 12.31 -5.68 6.18
CA LEU A 288 13.48 -6.55 6.16
C LEU A 288 13.37 -7.61 7.27
N ARG A 289 13.20 -8.88 6.92
CA ARG A 289 13.13 -9.95 7.93
C ARG A 289 14.38 -9.96 8.79
N ASN A 290 14.19 -10.15 10.09
CA ASN A 290 15.23 -10.12 11.11
C ASN A 290 16.00 -8.77 11.20
N ALA A 291 15.43 -7.64 10.75
CA ALA A 291 16.08 -6.33 10.78
C ALA A 291 16.70 -5.98 12.15
N MET A 292 15.99 -6.31 13.24
CA MET A 292 16.43 -6.01 14.61
C MET A 292 17.66 -6.82 15.04
N SER A 293 17.94 -7.92 14.35
CA SER A 293 19.09 -8.79 14.58
C SER A 293 20.07 -8.86 13.40
N HIS A 294 19.87 -8.03 12.36
CA HIS A 294 20.66 -8.07 11.14
C HIS A 294 22.11 -7.63 11.40
N PRO A 295 23.13 -8.48 11.16
CA PRO A 295 24.51 -8.20 11.55
C PRO A 295 25.09 -6.91 10.96
N GLU A 296 24.77 -6.60 9.70
CA GLU A 296 25.24 -5.39 9.01
C GLU A 296 24.62 -4.12 9.61
N LEU A 297 23.33 -4.14 9.94
CA LEU A 297 22.66 -3.00 10.57
C LEU A 297 23.16 -2.80 12.01
N LEU A 298 23.34 -3.88 12.77
CA LEU A 298 23.87 -3.81 14.13
C LEU A 298 25.30 -3.25 14.18
N ALA A 299 26.14 -3.53 13.18
CA ALA A 299 27.49 -2.97 13.07
C ALA A 299 27.50 -1.45 12.80
N LEU A 300 26.36 -0.91 12.34
CA LEU A 300 26.15 0.50 12.01
C LEU A 300 25.26 1.22 13.03
N LYS A 301 24.84 0.56 14.11
CA LYS A 301 24.01 1.15 15.16
C LYS A 301 24.62 2.46 15.69
N ASP A 302 23.78 3.48 15.79
CA ASP A 302 24.07 4.85 16.23
C ASP A 302 25.01 5.67 15.33
N LYS A 303 25.44 5.10 14.19
CA LYS A 303 26.30 5.78 13.20
C LYS A 303 25.47 6.50 12.14
N LEU A 304 26.09 7.45 11.45
CA LEU A 304 25.52 8.04 10.24
C LEU A 304 25.66 7.06 9.09
N VAL A 305 24.56 6.80 8.39
CA VAL A 305 24.48 5.88 7.27
C VAL A 305 23.78 6.51 6.08
N GLU A 306 24.07 6.01 4.89
CA GLU A 306 23.23 6.14 3.69
C GLU A 306 22.46 4.84 3.54
N LEU A 307 21.12 4.93 3.53
CA LEU A 307 20.21 3.83 3.21
C LEU A 307 19.67 4.06 1.80
N THR A 308 19.73 3.03 0.96
CA THR A 308 19.02 2.99 -0.32
C THR A 308 18.05 1.82 -0.34
N ALA A 309 16.76 2.12 -0.52
CA ALA A 309 15.71 1.15 -0.78
C ALA A 309 15.37 1.17 -2.28
N GLY A 310 15.79 0.14 -3.00
CA GLY A 310 15.53 -0.06 -4.43
C GLY A 310 14.37 -1.01 -4.70
N PRO A 311 13.95 -1.16 -5.98
CA PRO A 311 12.78 -1.98 -6.33
C PRO A 311 12.97 -3.49 -6.10
N SER A 312 14.22 -3.96 -6.04
CA SER A 312 14.54 -5.38 -5.85
C SER A 312 15.60 -5.64 -4.76
N SER A 313 16.34 -4.61 -4.37
CA SER A 313 17.43 -4.73 -3.41
C SER A 313 17.55 -3.46 -2.58
N TRP A 314 18.30 -3.56 -1.49
CA TRP A 314 18.62 -2.44 -0.62
C TRP A 314 20.12 -2.42 -0.32
N SER A 315 20.63 -1.28 0.15
CA SER A 315 22.00 -1.17 0.63
C SER A 315 22.10 -0.17 1.77
N VAL A 316 23.07 -0.41 2.65
CA VAL A 316 23.41 0.50 3.75
C VAL A 316 24.93 0.66 3.81
N ARG A 317 25.40 1.88 4.04
CA ARG A 317 26.83 2.14 4.29
C ARG A 317 27.02 3.25 5.29
N GLU A 318 28.12 3.21 6.04
CA GLU A 318 28.55 4.32 6.89
C GLU A 318 28.92 5.54 6.04
N VAL A 319 28.55 6.75 6.50
CA VAL A 319 28.90 8.03 5.87
C VAL A 319 29.51 9.01 6.86
N THR A 320 30.23 9.99 6.35
CA THR A 320 30.77 11.08 7.16
C THR A 320 29.71 12.13 7.49
N GLU A 321 29.94 12.89 8.57
CA GLU A 321 29.08 14.02 8.94
C GLU A 321 28.99 15.09 7.83
N ALA A 322 30.06 15.27 7.05
CA ALA A 322 30.07 16.22 5.95
C ALA A 322 29.17 15.76 4.79
N GLU A 323 29.18 14.47 4.45
CA GLU A 323 28.26 13.88 3.47
C GLU A 323 26.81 14.01 3.93
N ALA A 324 26.50 13.60 5.16
CA ALA A 324 25.15 13.68 5.71
C ALA A 324 24.61 15.12 5.72
N LYS A 325 25.41 16.11 6.16
CA LYS A 325 25.01 17.52 6.13
C LYS A 325 24.78 18.03 4.71
N ALA A 326 25.67 17.70 3.77
CA ALA A 326 25.49 18.10 2.37
C ALA A 326 24.22 17.48 1.78
N PHE A 327 23.92 16.23 2.12
CA PHE A 327 22.69 15.56 1.73
C PHE A 327 21.47 16.26 2.31
N TRP A 328 21.43 16.52 3.62
CA TRP A 328 20.29 17.18 4.27
C TRP A 328 20.03 18.58 3.74
N GLU A 329 21.08 19.37 3.49
CA GLU A 329 20.92 20.71 2.89
C GLU A 329 20.40 20.63 1.44
N ALA A 330 20.83 19.63 0.66
CA ALA A 330 20.39 19.44 -0.72
C ALA A 330 18.96 18.86 -0.84
N HIS A 331 18.50 18.10 0.16
CA HIS A 331 17.19 17.43 0.17
C HIS A 331 16.21 18.04 1.17
N LYS A 332 16.57 19.19 1.77
CA LYS A 332 15.67 19.92 2.66
C LYS A 332 14.40 20.30 1.88
N PRO A 333 13.20 20.06 2.45
CA PRO A 333 11.97 20.48 1.78
C PRO A 333 11.94 21.98 1.55
N GLU A 334 11.37 22.38 0.40
CA GLU A 334 11.04 23.78 0.16
C GLU A 334 10.00 24.23 1.20
N PRO A 335 10.22 25.37 1.90
CA PRO A 335 9.28 25.86 2.89
C PRO A 335 7.88 26.06 2.33
N VAL A 336 6.89 25.45 2.96
CA VAL A 336 5.49 25.54 2.54
C VAL A 336 4.84 26.77 3.18
N THR A 337 4.34 27.68 2.35
CA THR A 337 3.53 28.81 2.82
C THR A 337 2.05 28.48 2.64
N LEU A 338 1.32 28.39 3.76
CA LEU A 338 -0.13 28.19 3.72
C LEU A 338 -0.83 29.49 3.31
N PRO A 339 -1.89 29.42 2.48
CA PRO A 339 -2.71 30.57 2.16
C PRO A 339 -3.45 31.08 3.41
N GLU A 340 -3.83 32.37 3.40
CA GLU A 340 -4.64 32.94 4.47
C GLU A 340 -5.99 32.22 4.59
N LEU A 341 -6.41 31.98 5.83
CA LEU A 341 -7.70 31.37 6.13
C LEU A 341 -8.85 32.32 5.76
N ASP A 342 -9.92 31.77 5.21
CA ASP A 342 -11.16 32.51 5.01
C ASP A 342 -12.00 32.47 6.29
N LEU A 343 -11.81 33.48 7.14
CA LEU A 343 -12.54 33.68 8.38
C LEU A 343 -13.89 34.41 8.18
N THR A 344 -14.29 34.70 6.95
CA THR A 344 -15.58 35.37 6.68
C THR A 344 -16.75 34.41 6.71
N VAL A 345 -16.48 33.11 6.54
CA VAL A 345 -17.46 32.03 6.59
C VAL A 345 -17.70 31.60 8.03
N THR A 346 -18.95 31.73 8.50
CA THR A 346 -19.33 31.50 9.90
C THR A 346 -20.49 30.52 10.07
N ASP A 347 -21.18 30.16 8.99
CA ASP A 347 -22.31 29.24 9.06
C ASP A 347 -21.86 27.77 9.00
N LEU A 348 -22.62 26.90 9.68
CA LEU A 348 -22.42 25.46 9.63
C LEU A 348 -22.99 24.92 8.32
N ARG A 349 -22.11 24.56 7.39
CA ARG A 349 -22.47 24.30 5.99
C ARG A 349 -22.77 22.83 5.75
N ASP A 350 -23.87 22.52 5.08
CA ASP A 350 -24.14 21.15 4.63
C ASP A 350 -23.05 20.70 3.67
N ILE A 351 -22.61 19.43 3.80
CA ILE A 351 -21.35 19.02 3.18
C ILE A 351 -21.36 19.15 1.65
N ALA A 352 -22.50 18.95 1.00
CA ALA A 352 -22.64 19.07 -0.46
C ALA A 352 -22.50 20.51 -0.98
N GLU A 353 -22.53 21.51 -0.09
CA GLU A 353 -22.42 22.94 -0.40
C GLU A 353 -21.03 23.52 -0.06
N VAL A 354 -20.14 22.72 0.54
CA VAL A 354 -18.78 23.16 0.94
C VAL A 354 -17.90 23.41 -0.29
N THR A 355 -17.94 22.51 -1.27
CA THR A 355 -17.23 22.64 -2.55
C THR A 355 -18.24 22.45 -3.68
N PRO A 356 -18.92 23.54 -4.09
CA PRO A 356 -19.82 23.49 -5.25
C PRO A 356 -19.03 23.18 -6.53
N ASP A 357 -19.72 22.63 -7.53
CA ASP A 357 -19.10 22.45 -8.84
C ASP A 357 -18.71 23.80 -9.45
N PRO A 358 -17.48 23.90 -10.00
CA PRO A 358 -17.06 25.12 -10.66
C PRO A 358 -17.92 25.36 -11.91
N PRO A 359 -18.05 26.62 -12.37
CA PRO A 359 -18.60 26.95 -13.68
C PRO A 359 -17.90 26.16 -14.80
N GLU A 360 -18.61 25.99 -15.93
CA GLU A 360 -18.05 25.29 -17.09
C GLU A 360 -16.74 25.94 -17.55
N GLY A 361 -15.67 25.13 -17.61
CA GLY A 361 -14.33 25.57 -18.02
C GLY A 361 -13.40 25.98 -16.87
N GLU A 362 -13.90 26.09 -15.64
CA GLU A 362 -13.06 26.35 -14.46
C GLU A 362 -12.53 25.04 -13.82
N PRO A 363 -11.27 25.00 -13.33
CA PRO A 363 -10.69 23.78 -12.77
C PRO A 363 -11.34 23.37 -11.45
N LEU A 364 -11.73 22.09 -11.33
CA LEU A 364 -12.23 21.51 -10.08
C LEU A 364 -11.22 21.67 -8.93
N ARG A 365 -9.92 21.60 -9.24
CA ARG A 365 -8.84 21.78 -8.28
C ARG A 365 -8.87 23.17 -7.63
N ASP A 366 -9.24 24.21 -8.36
CA ASP A 366 -9.28 25.57 -7.84
C ASP A 366 -10.47 25.77 -6.90
N ALA A 367 -11.63 25.17 -7.21
CA ALA A 367 -12.78 25.12 -6.31
C ALA A 367 -12.44 24.40 -5.00
N ILE A 368 -11.71 23.28 -5.06
CA ILE A 368 -11.21 22.56 -3.88
C ILE A 368 -10.28 23.48 -3.07
N LYS A 369 -9.26 24.09 -3.70
CA LYS A 369 -8.33 25.01 -3.03
C LYS A 369 -9.04 26.17 -2.33
N GLN A 370 -10.07 26.73 -2.96
CA GLN A 370 -10.86 27.81 -2.36
C GLN A 370 -11.64 27.31 -1.14
N ALA A 371 -12.29 26.14 -1.22
CA ALA A 371 -13.03 25.57 -0.10
C ALA A 371 -12.13 25.23 1.10
N VAL A 372 -10.89 24.78 0.83
CA VAL A 372 -9.88 24.47 1.87
C VAL A 372 -9.61 25.67 2.79
N LEU A 373 -9.69 26.90 2.28
CA LEU A 373 -9.42 28.12 3.08
C LEU A 373 -10.40 28.29 4.25
N ALA A 374 -11.65 27.85 4.10
CA ALA A 374 -12.68 27.95 5.13
C ALA A 374 -12.95 26.60 5.83
N PHE A 375 -12.81 25.48 5.12
CA PHE A 375 -13.30 24.17 5.57
C PHE A 375 -12.22 23.07 5.60
N GLY A 376 -10.99 23.35 5.17
CA GLY A 376 -9.89 22.38 5.14
C GLY A 376 -10.03 21.26 4.09
N GLY A 377 -8.97 20.45 3.97
CA GLY A 377 -8.82 19.41 2.94
C GLY A 377 -9.91 18.34 2.92
N LYS A 378 -10.16 17.70 4.06
CA LYS A 378 -11.10 16.57 4.16
C LYS A 378 -12.54 16.95 3.88
N ALA A 379 -13.02 18.06 4.44
CA ALA A 379 -14.38 18.53 4.18
C ALA A 379 -14.57 18.94 2.72
N ALA A 380 -13.56 19.58 2.10
CA ALA A 380 -13.59 19.93 0.69
C ALA A 380 -13.68 18.67 -0.21
N HIS A 381 -12.88 17.64 0.05
CA HIS A 381 -12.94 16.39 -0.71
C HIS A 381 -14.23 15.60 -0.44
N TYR A 382 -14.70 15.56 0.81
CA TYR A 382 -15.96 14.91 1.16
C TYR A 382 -17.16 15.57 0.46
N SER A 383 -17.13 16.90 0.28
CA SER A 383 -18.12 17.61 -0.53
C SER A 383 -18.17 17.08 -1.96
N ILE A 384 -17.02 16.82 -2.58
CA ILE A 384 -16.97 16.28 -3.94
C ILE A 384 -17.59 14.88 -4.00
N LEU A 385 -17.29 14.03 -3.01
CA LEU A 385 -17.88 12.69 -2.88
C LEU A 385 -19.39 12.74 -2.69
N ALA A 386 -19.89 13.60 -1.81
CA ALA A 386 -21.32 13.77 -1.53
C ALA A 386 -22.13 14.26 -2.74
N ARG A 387 -21.45 14.78 -3.78
CA ARG A 387 -22.05 15.21 -5.04
C ARG A 387 -22.00 14.15 -6.13
N ILE A 388 -21.38 12.99 -5.89
CA ILE A 388 -21.44 11.84 -6.80
C ILE A 388 -22.82 11.19 -6.65
N PRO A 389 -23.62 11.07 -7.73
CA PRO A 389 -24.92 10.42 -7.68
C PRO A 389 -24.81 8.98 -7.17
N ASP A 390 -25.73 8.60 -6.28
CA ASP A 390 -25.87 7.25 -5.73
C ASP A 390 -24.62 6.70 -5.02
N LEU A 391 -23.62 7.54 -4.72
CA LEU A 391 -22.46 7.12 -3.93
C LEU A 391 -22.91 6.84 -2.49
N PRO A 392 -22.65 5.63 -1.95
CA PRO A 392 -22.97 5.34 -0.56
C PRO A 392 -22.05 6.13 0.37
N ILE A 393 -22.55 7.21 0.96
CA ILE A 393 -21.78 8.13 1.81
C ILE A 393 -22.66 8.67 2.93
N GLN A 394 -22.08 8.90 4.11
CA GLN A 394 -22.85 9.44 5.22
C GLN A 394 -23.19 10.92 5.01
N LYS A 395 -24.40 11.30 5.43
CA LYS A 395 -24.79 12.70 5.54
C LYS A 395 -23.83 13.39 6.52
N ALA A 396 -23.33 14.56 6.14
CA ALA A 396 -22.38 15.33 6.93
C ALA A 396 -22.62 16.85 6.79
N PHE A 397 -21.96 17.61 7.65
CA PHE A 397 -21.81 19.06 7.54
C PHE A 397 -20.40 19.48 7.98
N ALA A 398 -20.01 20.70 7.66
CA ALA A 398 -18.73 21.27 8.04
C ALA A 398 -18.89 22.44 9.03
N ILE A 399 -18.03 22.47 10.05
CA ILE A 399 -17.82 23.62 10.93
C ILE A 399 -16.62 24.39 10.34
N PRO A 400 -16.78 25.66 9.93
CA PRO A 400 -15.70 26.42 9.32
C PRO A 400 -14.57 26.73 10.33
N VAL A 401 -13.39 26.97 9.80
CA VAL A 401 -12.16 27.29 10.54
C VAL A 401 -12.27 28.54 11.41
N TYR A 402 -13.24 29.42 11.11
CA TYR A 402 -13.61 30.55 11.95
C TYR A 402 -13.77 30.18 13.43
N TYR A 403 -14.44 29.06 13.74
CA TYR A 403 -14.68 28.66 15.14
C TYR A 403 -13.42 28.18 15.86
N TYR A 404 -12.43 27.66 15.11
CA TYR A 404 -11.11 27.38 15.66
C TYR A 404 -10.36 28.67 15.98
N ASP A 405 -10.31 29.62 15.05
CA ASP A 405 -9.67 30.93 15.27
C ASP A 405 -10.32 31.68 16.46
N GLN A 406 -11.66 31.65 16.55
CA GLN A 406 -12.42 32.19 17.69
C GLN A 406 -11.99 31.53 19.00
N PHE A 407 -11.95 30.20 19.06
CA PHE A 407 -11.52 29.45 20.23
C PHE A 407 -10.08 29.78 20.64
N MET A 408 -9.17 29.89 19.67
CA MET A 408 -7.77 30.24 19.93
C MET A 408 -7.60 31.66 20.48
N LYS A 409 -8.33 32.64 19.93
CA LYS A 409 -8.30 34.05 20.39
C LYS A 409 -8.93 34.24 21.76
N GLN A 410 -10.12 33.70 21.99
CA GLN A 410 -10.86 33.92 23.25
C GLN A 410 -10.12 33.35 24.47
N ASN A 411 -9.29 32.33 24.26
CA ASN A 411 -8.56 31.64 25.31
C ASN A 411 -7.08 32.04 25.41
N GLY A 412 -6.62 32.99 24.59
CA GLY A 412 -5.24 33.49 24.63
C GLY A 412 -4.18 32.49 24.16
N PHE A 413 -4.57 31.51 23.33
CA PHE A 413 -3.65 30.45 22.90
C PHE A 413 -2.64 30.92 21.88
N TYR A 414 -2.99 31.92 21.04
CA TYR A 414 -2.01 32.51 20.12
C TYR A 414 -0.85 33.18 20.87
N GLU A 415 -1.12 33.92 21.94
CA GLU A 415 -0.07 34.51 22.78
C GLU A 415 0.78 33.45 23.49
N GLN A 416 0.17 32.34 23.93
CA GLN A 416 0.90 31.22 24.50
C GLN A 416 1.83 30.57 23.47
N ILE A 417 1.37 30.39 22.23
CA ILE A 417 2.16 29.83 21.13
C ILE A 417 3.33 30.76 20.79
N GLU A 418 3.11 32.06 20.67
CA GLU A 418 4.20 33.03 20.41
C GLU A 418 5.26 32.97 21.51
N ALA A 419 4.86 32.91 22.78
CA ALA A 419 5.80 32.78 23.89
C ALA A 419 6.62 31.48 23.84
N MET A 420 6.01 30.37 23.40
CA MET A 420 6.73 29.10 23.18
C MET A 420 7.73 29.21 22.02
N LEU A 421 7.33 29.81 20.90
CA LEU A 421 8.18 29.96 19.72
C LEU A 421 9.36 30.93 19.96
N ASP A 422 9.17 31.93 20.82
CA ASP A 422 10.21 32.88 21.22
C ASP A 422 11.21 32.29 22.24
N ASP A 423 10.90 31.17 22.90
CA ASP A 423 11.79 30.49 23.84
C ASP A 423 12.88 29.69 23.09
N PRO A 424 14.17 30.07 23.17
CA PRO A 424 15.24 29.34 22.48
C PRO A 424 15.35 27.88 22.91
N LYS A 425 14.93 27.53 24.13
CA LYS A 425 14.93 26.14 24.60
C LYS A 425 13.86 25.30 23.91
N PHE A 426 12.71 25.88 23.61
CA PHE A 426 11.65 25.19 22.86
C PHE A 426 12.14 24.76 21.46
N SER A 427 12.93 25.60 20.80
CA SER A 427 13.52 25.27 19.50
C SER A 427 14.65 24.23 19.59
N THR A 428 15.44 24.21 20.68
CA THR A 428 16.69 23.43 20.74
C THR A 428 16.63 22.16 21.59
N ASP A 429 15.64 22.02 22.48
CA ASP A 429 15.48 20.89 23.39
C ASP A 429 14.14 20.18 23.14
N PRO A 430 14.14 18.98 22.52
CA PRO A 430 12.93 18.22 22.25
C PRO A 430 12.09 17.89 23.49
N ALA A 431 12.71 17.69 24.65
CA ALA A 431 11.98 17.36 25.89
C ALA A 431 11.21 18.58 26.41
N VAL A 432 11.84 19.76 26.37
CA VAL A 432 11.17 21.03 26.70
C VAL A 432 10.03 21.30 25.72
N ARG A 433 10.26 21.01 24.43
CA ARG A 433 9.24 21.18 23.38
C ARG A 433 8.02 20.31 23.65
N ASP A 434 8.21 19.02 23.92
CA ASP A 434 7.12 18.11 24.21
C ASP A 434 6.34 18.50 25.47
N GLU A 435 7.04 18.87 26.55
CA GLU A 435 6.41 19.33 27.78
C GLU A 435 5.53 20.57 27.55
N GLN A 436 6.04 21.58 26.84
CA GLN A 436 5.30 22.81 26.56
C GLN A 436 4.11 22.56 25.61
N LEU A 437 4.28 21.74 24.56
CA LEU A 437 3.19 21.34 23.67
C LEU A 437 2.11 20.54 24.40
N LYS A 438 2.51 19.64 25.31
CA LYS A 438 1.58 18.93 26.19
C LYS A 438 0.81 19.89 27.09
N ALA A 439 1.48 20.87 27.70
CA ALA A 439 0.82 21.87 28.54
C ALA A 439 -0.20 22.71 27.76
N LEU A 440 0.14 23.12 26.53
CA LEU A 440 -0.79 23.81 25.61
C LEU A 440 -2.02 22.95 25.33
N ARG A 441 -1.82 21.68 24.95
CA ARG A 441 -2.94 20.74 24.70
C ARG A 441 -3.82 20.53 25.93
N ASP A 442 -3.22 20.39 27.11
CA ASP A 442 -3.95 20.23 28.36
C ASP A 442 -4.78 21.50 28.68
N ALA A 443 -4.25 22.69 28.42
CA ALA A 443 -4.99 23.95 28.54
C ALA A 443 -6.15 24.06 27.53
N MET A 444 -5.93 23.70 26.26
CA MET A 444 -6.99 23.66 25.24
C MET A 444 -8.13 22.71 25.62
N LYS A 445 -7.83 21.54 26.18
CA LYS A 445 -8.85 20.58 26.64
C LYS A 445 -9.67 21.08 27.83
N ALA A 446 -9.17 22.03 28.61
CA ALA A 446 -9.89 22.61 29.75
C ALA A 446 -10.60 23.94 29.43
N ALA A 447 -10.32 24.54 28.28
CA ALA A 447 -10.83 25.87 27.92
C ALA A 447 -12.33 25.88 27.59
N PRO A 448 -13.02 27.01 27.80
CA PRO A 448 -14.39 27.20 27.34
C PRO A 448 -14.48 27.29 25.82
N VAL A 449 -15.58 26.76 25.28
CA VAL A 449 -16.02 26.95 23.89
C VAL A 449 -17.08 28.05 23.87
N ASP A 450 -17.09 28.90 22.84
CA ASP A 450 -18.01 30.04 22.72
C ASP A 450 -19.50 29.63 22.82
N ALA A 451 -20.29 30.38 23.59
CA ALA A 451 -21.67 30.01 23.90
C ALA A 451 -22.62 30.14 22.69
N ASP A 452 -22.37 31.10 21.78
CA ASP A 452 -23.20 31.29 20.60
C ASP A 452 -22.92 30.18 19.57
N PHE A 453 -21.64 29.80 19.42
CA PHE A 453 -21.27 28.63 18.62
C PHE A 453 -21.93 27.36 19.14
N GLN A 454 -21.90 27.14 20.46
CA GLN A 454 -22.57 25.99 21.07
C GLN A 454 -24.06 25.95 20.76
N ALA A 455 -24.76 27.08 20.89
CA ALA A 455 -26.19 27.16 20.61
C ALA A 455 -26.49 26.83 19.14
N LEU A 456 -25.68 27.34 18.21
CA LEU A 456 -25.80 27.06 16.77
C LEU A 456 -25.59 25.58 16.46
N LEU A 457 -24.51 24.99 16.99
CA LEU A 457 -24.19 23.58 16.77
C LEU A 457 -25.26 22.66 17.35
N LYS A 458 -25.71 22.94 18.57
CA LYS A 458 -26.76 22.17 19.23
C LYS A 458 -28.05 22.18 18.43
N ALA A 459 -28.47 23.36 17.96
CA ALA A 459 -29.68 23.50 17.14
C ALA A 459 -29.58 22.69 15.83
N LYS A 460 -28.41 22.70 15.16
CA LYS A 460 -28.21 21.91 13.94
C LYS A 460 -28.24 20.40 14.21
N ILE A 461 -27.55 19.94 15.26
CA ILE A 461 -27.52 18.51 15.62
C ILE A 461 -28.93 18.02 16.01
N GLU A 462 -29.65 18.75 16.85
CA GLU A 462 -31.02 18.39 17.26
C GLU A 462 -32.00 18.32 16.08
N ALA A 463 -31.86 19.23 15.11
CA ALA A 463 -32.74 19.29 13.95
C ALA A 463 -32.46 18.19 12.91
N GLU A 464 -31.19 17.83 12.71
CA GLU A 464 -30.77 17.03 11.56
C GLU A 464 -30.16 15.68 11.88
N TYR A 465 -29.69 15.46 13.11
CA TYR A 465 -29.03 14.24 13.57
C TYR A 465 -29.58 13.76 14.93
N PRO A 466 -30.93 13.68 15.09
CA PRO A 466 -31.52 13.36 16.39
C PRO A 466 -31.12 11.95 16.85
N GLY A 467 -30.56 11.85 18.07
CA GLY A 467 -30.21 10.58 18.69
C GLY A 467 -28.89 9.95 18.21
N HIS A 468 -28.12 10.66 17.38
CA HIS A 468 -26.84 10.17 16.87
C HIS A 468 -25.65 10.75 17.62
N LYS A 469 -24.65 9.90 17.89
CA LYS A 469 -23.32 10.35 18.33
C LYS A 469 -22.58 10.95 17.14
N MET A 470 -21.94 12.09 17.36
CA MET A 470 -21.34 12.86 16.27
C MET A 470 -19.83 12.68 16.27
N ARG A 471 -19.27 12.28 15.12
CA ARG A 471 -17.83 12.23 14.86
C ARG A 471 -17.36 13.59 14.36
N PHE A 472 -16.43 14.21 15.07
CA PHE A 472 -15.75 15.44 14.70
C PHE A 472 -14.39 15.10 14.06
N ARG A 473 -14.38 14.99 12.74
CA ARG A 473 -13.17 14.74 11.95
C ARG A 473 -12.41 16.02 11.71
N THR A 474 -11.09 15.95 11.81
CA THR A 474 -10.20 17.07 11.50
C THR A 474 -10.31 17.39 10.02
N SER A 475 -10.25 18.67 9.67
CA SER A 475 -10.14 19.13 8.29
C SER A 475 -9.32 20.41 8.31
N THR A 476 -8.01 20.29 8.20
CA THR A 476 -7.10 21.45 8.30
C THR A 476 -6.78 22.03 6.93
N ASN A 477 -6.36 23.30 6.90
CA ASN A 477 -5.81 23.95 5.71
C ASN A 477 -4.41 23.46 5.33
N SER A 478 -3.79 22.61 6.16
CA SER A 478 -2.47 22.01 5.88
C SER A 478 -2.57 20.60 5.29
N GLU A 479 -3.70 19.90 5.43
CA GLU A 479 -3.83 18.50 5.04
C GLU A 479 -4.10 18.38 3.53
N ASP A 480 -3.51 17.35 2.91
CA ASP A 480 -3.65 17.03 1.49
C ASP A 480 -3.28 18.19 0.53
N LEU A 481 -2.34 19.05 0.95
CA LEU A 481 -1.77 20.11 0.11
C LEU A 481 -0.55 19.65 -0.69
N ASP A 482 -0.33 20.29 -1.83
CA ASP A 482 0.93 20.19 -2.57
C ASP A 482 2.10 20.63 -1.67
N GLY A 483 2.98 19.69 -1.34
CA GLY A 483 4.22 19.97 -0.59
C GLY A 483 4.14 19.78 0.93
N PHE A 484 2.97 19.53 1.53
CA PHE A 484 2.88 19.15 2.95
C PHE A 484 2.04 17.90 3.16
N PRO A 485 2.67 16.74 3.35
CA PRO A 485 1.94 15.50 3.31
C PRO A 485 1.76 14.92 4.72
N CYS A 486 0.79 15.45 5.45
CA CYS A 486 0.52 15.04 6.82
C CYS A 486 -0.65 14.05 6.92
N ALA A 487 -0.46 12.85 6.37
CA ALA A 487 -1.46 11.78 6.49
C ALA A 487 -1.54 11.26 7.94
N GLY A 488 -2.75 11.18 8.51
CA GLY A 488 -2.95 10.63 9.86
C GLY A 488 -2.25 11.43 10.97
N CYS A 489 -2.02 12.72 10.76
CA CYS A 489 -1.33 13.59 11.73
C CYS A 489 -2.22 14.14 12.85
N TYR A 490 -3.52 13.94 12.76
CA TYR A 490 -4.51 14.57 13.63
C TYR A 490 -5.54 13.54 14.09
N ASP A 491 -6.10 13.76 15.29
CA ASP A 491 -7.06 12.84 15.88
C ASP A 491 -8.49 13.34 15.66
N SER A 492 -9.39 12.40 15.38
CA SER A 492 -10.82 12.68 15.22
C SER A 492 -11.61 12.03 16.35
N ASN A 493 -12.46 12.79 17.02
CA ASN A 493 -13.12 12.37 18.26
C ASN A 493 -14.64 12.34 18.11
N THR A 494 -15.31 11.48 18.88
CA THR A 494 -16.77 11.35 18.91
C THR A 494 -17.32 11.99 20.17
N GLY A 495 -18.44 12.70 20.07
CA GLY A 495 -19.18 13.24 21.20
C GLY A 495 -20.67 12.86 21.15
N ASP A 496 -21.24 12.56 22.32
CA ASP A 496 -22.65 12.20 22.49
C ASP A 496 -23.52 13.43 22.80
N PRO A 497 -24.44 13.87 21.91
CA PRO A 497 -25.28 15.03 22.16
C PRO A 497 -26.22 14.94 23.38
N THR A 498 -26.40 13.74 23.95
CA THR A 498 -27.14 13.56 25.21
C THR A 498 -26.34 14.05 26.43
N ASP A 499 -25.01 14.13 26.30
CA ASP A 499 -24.10 14.80 27.23
C ASP A 499 -23.34 15.91 26.48
N TRP A 500 -23.86 17.13 26.54
CA TRP A 500 -23.30 18.23 25.78
C TRP A 500 -21.83 18.52 26.11
N GLU A 501 -21.37 18.21 27.33
CA GLU A 501 -19.95 18.37 27.67
C GLU A 501 -19.08 17.38 26.89
N ASP A 502 -19.57 16.17 26.60
CA ASP A 502 -18.86 15.17 25.79
C ASP A 502 -18.67 15.66 24.33
N VAL A 503 -19.64 16.39 23.78
CA VAL A 503 -19.52 17.08 22.49
C VAL A 503 -18.42 18.15 22.53
N LEU A 504 -18.40 18.97 23.57
CA LEU A 504 -17.37 20.00 23.75
C LEU A 504 -15.98 19.39 23.94
N ASP A 505 -15.91 18.30 24.70
CA ASP A 505 -14.71 17.50 24.89
C ASP A 505 -14.16 16.97 23.57
N ALA A 506 -15.03 16.42 22.72
CA ALA A 506 -14.64 15.94 21.40
C ALA A 506 -14.03 17.08 20.56
N ILE A 507 -14.68 18.24 20.49
CA ILE A 507 -14.18 19.41 19.76
C ILE A 507 -12.82 19.87 20.30
N ARG A 508 -12.67 20.01 21.63
CA ARG A 508 -11.42 20.47 22.24
C ARG A 508 -10.27 19.48 22.01
N LYS A 509 -10.53 18.18 22.15
CA LYS A 509 -9.53 17.12 21.88
C LYS A 509 -9.13 17.14 20.40
N THR A 510 -10.08 17.28 19.49
CA THR A 510 -9.81 17.40 18.04
C THR A 510 -8.95 18.63 17.72
N TYR A 511 -9.28 19.80 18.28
CA TYR A 511 -8.48 21.03 18.12
C TYR A 511 -7.06 20.92 18.73
N ALA A 512 -6.95 20.31 19.92
CA ALA A 512 -5.67 20.11 20.58
C ALA A 512 -4.74 19.15 19.82
N SER A 513 -5.28 18.23 19.01
CA SER A 513 -4.47 17.29 18.23
C SER A 513 -3.52 17.98 17.24
N ALA A 514 -3.83 19.21 16.81
CA ALA A 514 -2.93 20.00 15.97
C ALA A 514 -1.58 20.32 16.62
N TRP A 515 -1.49 20.25 17.95
CA TRP A 515 -0.32 20.62 18.75
C TRP A 515 0.35 19.41 19.41
N LYS A 516 0.19 18.20 18.85
CA LYS A 516 1.06 17.06 19.20
C LYS A 516 2.50 17.33 18.76
N LEU A 517 3.47 16.76 19.45
CA LEU A 517 4.90 16.89 19.13
C LEU A 517 5.19 16.48 17.67
N ARG A 518 4.73 15.30 17.24
CA ARG A 518 4.88 14.85 15.86
C ARG A 518 4.34 15.85 14.85
N THR A 519 3.09 16.28 15.02
CA THR A 519 2.42 17.20 14.09
C THR A 519 3.13 18.55 14.05
N PHE A 520 3.67 19.00 15.19
CA PHE A 520 4.50 20.19 15.27
C PHE A 520 5.83 20.00 14.50
N ASP A 521 6.56 18.93 14.78
CA ASP A 521 7.85 18.63 14.16
C ASP A 521 7.74 18.42 12.65
N GLU A 522 6.65 17.81 12.17
CA GLU A 522 6.35 17.71 10.74
C GLU A 522 6.26 19.10 10.11
N ARG A 523 5.47 20.01 10.71
CA ARG A 523 5.35 21.39 10.22
C ARG A 523 6.69 22.11 10.26
N THR A 524 7.49 21.91 11.31
CA THR A 524 8.82 22.50 11.42
C THR A 524 9.74 22.02 10.29
N TYR A 525 9.72 20.72 9.99
CA TYR A 525 10.52 20.13 8.91
C TYR A 525 10.20 20.71 7.53
N TYR A 526 8.91 20.93 7.25
CA TYR A 526 8.44 21.57 6.01
C TYR A 526 8.42 23.10 6.06
N GLY A 527 8.93 23.72 7.12
CA GLY A 527 9.01 25.17 7.25
C GLY A 527 7.65 25.88 7.29
N ILE A 528 6.58 25.19 7.70
CA ILE A 528 5.25 25.77 7.85
C ILE A 528 5.22 26.67 9.08
N ASP A 529 4.74 27.90 8.88
CA ASP A 529 4.42 28.78 10.01
C ASP A 529 3.30 28.19 10.86
N HIS A 530 3.62 27.78 12.08
CA HIS A 530 2.68 27.18 13.03
C HIS A 530 1.47 28.06 13.35
N ARG A 531 1.55 29.38 13.09
CA ARG A 531 0.45 30.34 13.32
C ARG A 531 -0.56 30.39 12.18
N SER A 532 -0.16 29.93 11.00
CA SER A 532 -1.01 29.90 9.81
C SER A 532 -1.94 28.69 9.75
N ILE A 533 -1.83 27.78 10.71
CA ILE A 533 -2.66 26.58 10.76
C ILE A 533 -4.08 26.92 11.21
N GLY A 534 -5.05 26.29 10.58
CA GLY A 534 -6.45 26.32 10.98
C GLY A 534 -7.05 24.92 10.98
N MET A 535 -8.02 24.69 11.86
CA MET A 535 -8.74 23.43 11.97
C MET A 535 -10.24 23.63 11.79
N ALA A 536 -10.75 23.37 10.59
CA ALA A 536 -12.18 23.14 10.40
C ALA A 536 -12.53 21.70 10.82
N LEU A 537 -13.83 21.41 10.96
CA LEU A 537 -14.31 20.08 11.35
C LEU A 537 -15.31 19.55 10.33
N LEU A 538 -15.10 18.34 9.85
CA LEU A 538 -16.09 17.54 9.12
C LEU A 538 -16.89 16.72 10.14
N VAL A 539 -18.20 16.89 10.17
CA VAL A 539 -19.07 16.30 11.20
C VAL A 539 -20.13 15.39 10.58
N HIS A 540 -20.19 14.15 11.06
CA HIS A 540 -21.17 13.14 10.62
C HIS A 540 -21.50 12.18 11.76
N HIS A 541 -22.53 11.32 11.57
CA HIS A 541 -22.84 10.23 12.50
C HIS A 541 -21.62 9.30 12.66
N ASN A 542 -21.25 8.95 13.89
CA ASN A 542 -20.17 7.98 14.14
C ASN A 542 -20.58 6.54 13.87
N PHE A 543 -19.87 5.82 13.00
CA PHE A 543 -20.00 4.37 12.82
C PHE A 543 -19.57 3.63 14.11
N PRO A 544 -20.49 2.98 14.84
CA PRO A 544 -20.16 2.36 16.12
C PRO A 544 -19.74 0.90 15.98
N ASP A 545 -20.40 0.12 15.12
CA ASP A 545 -20.33 -1.33 15.04
C ASP A 545 -20.21 -1.75 13.56
N GLU A 546 -18.99 -1.65 13.03
CA GLU A 546 -18.72 -1.86 11.61
C GLU A 546 -18.42 -3.33 11.33
N GLU A 547 -18.95 -3.87 10.23
CA GLU A 547 -18.74 -5.26 9.79
C GLU A 547 -17.43 -5.42 9.00
N ALA A 548 -16.98 -4.36 8.32
CA ALA A 548 -15.65 -4.31 7.74
C ALA A 548 -15.12 -2.87 7.62
N ASN A 549 -13.80 -2.71 7.76
CA ASN A 549 -13.09 -1.46 7.49
C ASN A 549 -12.01 -1.66 6.43
N GLY A 550 -11.88 -0.72 5.50
CA GLY A 550 -10.99 -0.88 4.36
C GLY A 550 -10.43 0.42 3.77
N VAL A 551 -9.35 0.24 3.02
CA VAL A 551 -8.71 1.28 2.19
C VAL A 551 -8.49 0.73 0.79
N ALA A 552 -8.63 1.58 -0.22
CA ALA A 552 -8.49 1.17 -1.61
C ALA A 552 -7.78 2.24 -2.45
N ILE A 553 -6.97 1.79 -3.41
CA ILE A 553 -6.40 2.62 -4.46
C ILE A 553 -7.19 2.38 -5.73
N THR A 554 -7.66 3.46 -6.35
CA THR A 554 -8.44 3.39 -7.60
C THR A 554 -7.59 3.09 -8.85
N ASN A 555 -6.42 2.46 -8.69
CA ASN A 555 -5.53 2.00 -9.75
C ASN A 555 -4.55 0.95 -9.18
N ASN A 556 -3.86 0.21 -10.06
CA ASN A 556 -2.95 -0.86 -9.67
C ASN A 556 -1.58 -0.26 -9.29
N PRO A 557 -1.16 -0.32 -8.01
CA PRO A 557 0.10 0.26 -7.57
C PRO A 557 1.33 -0.58 -7.96
N PHE A 558 1.11 -1.81 -8.45
CA PHE A 558 2.17 -2.70 -8.93
C PHE A 558 2.39 -2.61 -10.44
N ASP A 559 1.46 -2.00 -11.18
CA ASP A 559 1.54 -1.78 -12.62
C ASP A 559 1.62 -0.28 -12.95
N THR A 560 2.83 0.26 -12.89
CA THR A 560 3.09 1.67 -13.24
C THR A 560 2.95 1.93 -14.75
N ALA A 561 2.96 0.89 -15.59
CA ALA A 561 2.82 1.02 -17.04
C ALA A 561 1.35 1.14 -17.48
N GLY A 562 0.40 0.75 -16.62
CA GLY A 562 -1.04 0.85 -16.87
C GLY A 562 -1.57 -0.18 -17.87
N VAL A 563 -0.87 -1.31 -18.01
CA VAL A 563 -1.22 -2.42 -18.91
C VAL A 563 -2.35 -3.30 -18.34
N GLN A 564 -2.42 -3.40 -17.01
CA GLN A 564 -3.36 -4.19 -16.22
C GLN A 564 -3.99 -3.32 -15.11
N PRO A 565 -4.87 -2.37 -15.48
CA PRO A 565 -5.56 -1.54 -14.51
C PRO A 565 -6.46 -2.40 -13.61
N ALA A 566 -6.31 -2.22 -12.31
CA ALA A 566 -7.09 -2.87 -11.27
C ALA A 566 -7.28 -1.90 -10.10
N PHE A 567 -8.27 -2.14 -9.26
CA PHE A 567 -8.32 -1.52 -7.93
C PHE A 567 -7.55 -2.38 -6.95
N TYR A 568 -6.75 -1.76 -6.10
CA TYR A 568 -6.03 -2.44 -5.04
C TYR A 568 -6.73 -2.17 -3.72
N VAL A 569 -7.14 -3.22 -3.00
CA VAL A 569 -8.03 -3.12 -1.84
C VAL A 569 -7.44 -3.88 -0.67
N ASN A 570 -7.40 -3.21 0.48
CA ASN A 570 -7.14 -3.82 1.77
C ASN A 570 -8.40 -3.71 2.61
N VAL A 571 -8.84 -4.83 3.19
CA VAL A 571 -10.05 -4.84 4.01
C VAL A 571 -9.91 -5.80 5.20
N GLN A 572 -10.38 -5.36 6.35
CA GLN A 572 -10.36 -6.10 7.59
C GLN A 572 -11.77 -6.29 8.15
N ALA A 573 -12.00 -7.46 8.75
CA ALA A 573 -13.27 -7.79 9.40
C ALA A 573 -13.43 -7.00 10.71
N GLY A 574 -14.63 -6.48 10.94
CA GLY A 574 -14.98 -5.69 12.13
C GLY A 574 -14.46 -4.25 12.12
N GLY A 575 -14.79 -3.51 13.17
CA GLY A 575 -14.30 -2.14 13.42
C GLY A 575 -13.15 -2.02 14.46
N ASP A 576 -12.85 -3.10 15.19
CA ASP A 576 -11.89 -3.07 16.32
C ASP A 576 -10.42 -3.07 15.87
N VAL A 577 -10.11 -3.71 14.73
CA VAL A 577 -8.76 -3.82 14.18
C VAL A 577 -8.64 -2.94 12.95
N GLU A 578 -7.78 -1.92 13.02
CA GLU A 578 -7.53 -1.03 11.88
C GLU A 578 -6.79 -1.77 10.76
N VAL A 579 -7.34 -1.73 9.54
CA VAL A 579 -6.72 -2.36 8.35
C VAL A 579 -5.35 -1.79 7.99
N VAL A 580 -5.09 -0.54 8.38
CA VAL A 580 -3.89 0.25 8.07
C VAL A 580 -2.82 0.19 9.16
N ALA A 581 -3.16 -0.39 10.31
CA ALA A 581 -2.30 -0.55 11.48
C ALA A 581 -2.73 -1.80 12.31
N PRO A 582 -2.72 -3.01 11.70
CA PRO A 582 -3.10 -4.22 12.42
C PRO A 582 -2.05 -4.58 13.48
N PRO A 583 -2.44 -5.21 14.60
CA PRO A 583 -1.50 -5.77 15.56
C PRO A 583 -0.58 -6.82 14.94
N ALA A 584 0.62 -7.00 15.50
CA ALA A 584 1.56 -8.05 15.10
C ALA A 584 0.88 -9.42 14.89
N GLY A 585 1.17 -10.04 13.75
CA GLY A 585 0.65 -11.36 13.37
C GLY A 585 -0.81 -11.40 12.90
N VAL A 586 -1.52 -10.25 12.86
CA VAL A 586 -2.86 -10.15 12.25
C VAL A 586 -2.72 -9.69 10.80
N THR A 587 -3.26 -10.48 9.86
CA THR A 587 -3.32 -10.09 8.45
C THR A 587 -4.75 -9.68 8.06
N ASN A 588 -4.87 -9.02 6.91
CA ASN A 588 -6.11 -8.59 6.29
C ASN A 588 -6.26 -9.22 4.89
N ASP A 589 -7.47 -9.15 4.32
CA ASP A 589 -7.61 -9.42 2.90
C ASP A 589 -6.95 -8.29 2.12
N GLU A 590 -6.03 -8.63 1.23
CA GLU A 590 -5.36 -7.72 0.30
C GLU A 590 -5.56 -8.27 -1.11
N PHE A 591 -6.15 -7.50 -2.01
CA PHE A 591 -6.46 -8.01 -3.35
C PHE A 591 -6.45 -6.97 -4.46
N LEU A 592 -6.21 -7.46 -5.69
CA LEU A 592 -6.42 -6.74 -6.93
C LEU A 592 -7.78 -7.10 -7.52
N TYR A 593 -8.57 -6.08 -7.84
CA TYR A 593 -9.87 -6.20 -8.48
C TYR A 593 -9.88 -5.53 -9.85
N PHE A 594 -9.87 -6.35 -10.91
CA PHE A 594 -9.86 -5.92 -12.31
C PHE A 594 -11.27 -5.51 -12.79
N PHE A 595 -11.85 -4.49 -12.14
CA PHE A 595 -13.25 -4.09 -12.29
C PHE A 595 -13.69 -3.84 -13.75
N SER A 596 -12.81 -3.24 -14.56
CA SER A 596 -13.08 -2.92 -15.98
C SER A 596 -12.90 -4.10 -16.93
N GLN A 597 -12.47 -5.27 -16.43
CA GLN A 597 -12.22 -6.48 -17.22
C GLN A 597 -13.20 -7.59 -16.79
N PRO A 598 -14.34 -7.72 -17.47
CA PRO A 598 -15.36 -8.72 -17.12
C PRO A 598 -14.78 -10.13 -17.08
N ASN A 599 -15.21 -10.93 -16.10
CA ASN A 599 -14.78 -12.30 -15.85
C ASN A 599 -13.33 -12.48 -15.36
N GLN A 600 -12.56 -11.42 -15.16
CA GLN A 600 -11.30 -11.56 -14.44
C GLN A 600 -11.57 -11.77 -12.94
N PRO A 601 -11.01 -12.82 -12.33
CA PRO A 601 -11.20 -13.08 -10.91
C PRO A 601 -10.43 -12.05 -10.08
N VAL A 602 -10.89 -11.87 -8.85
CA VAL A 602 -10.13 -11.16 -7.82
C VAL A 602 -8.85 -11.93 -7.55
N THR A 603 -7.72 -11.23 -7.49
CA THR A 603 -6.42 -11.83 -7.14
C THR A 603 -6.06 -11.43 -5.72
N TYR A 604 -6.10 -12.38 -4.79
CA TYR A 604 -5.71 -12.16 -3.39
C TYR A 604 -4.19 -12.29 -3.22
N LEU A 605 -3.60 -11.32 -2.54
CA LEU A 605 -2.20 -11.30 -2.12
C LEU A 605 -2.05 -11.84 -0.71
N THR A 606 -3.00 -11.49 0.18
CA THR A 606 -3.12 -12.03 1.53
C THR A 606 -4.58 -12.23 1.91
N HIS A 607 -4.82 -13.08 2.90
CA HIS A 607 -6.13 -13.29 3.51
C HIS A 607 -6.13 -12.84 4.97
N SER A 608 -7.29 -12.39 5.46
CA SER A 608 -7.46 -12.00 6.85
C SER A 608 -7.38 -13.21 7.80
N THR A 609 -6.63 -13.07 8.89
CA THR A 609 -6.61 -14.03 9.99
C THR A 609 -7.83 -13.92 10.92
N LEU A 610 -8.69 -12.91 10.71
CA LEU A 610 -9.89 -12.67 11.53
C LEU A 610 -11.13 -13.37 10.99
N VAL A 611 -11.06 -13.94 9.78
CA VAL A 611 -12.11 -14.79 9.20
C VAL A 611 -11.64 -16.25 9.12
N PRO A 612 -12.56 -17.23 9.05
CA PRO A 612 -12.19 -18.63 8.86
C PRO A 612 -11.35 -18.87 7.60
N GLU A 613 -10.45 -19.85 7.65
CA GLU A 613 -9.63 -20.23 6.50
C GLU A 613 -10.49 -20.60 5.29
N GLY A 614 -10.21 -19.98 4.14
CA GLY A 614 -10.98 -20.16 2.90
C GLY A 614 -12.22 -19.26 2.77
N GLU A 615 -12.48 -18.39 3.75
CA GLU A 615 -13.48 -17.31 3.66
C GLU A 615 -12.80 -15.96 3.33
N THR A 616 -13.59 -15.01 2.84
CA THR A 616 -13.15 -13.65 2.52
C THR A 616 -13.96 -12.64 3.34
N VAL A 617 -13.35 -11.51 3.68
CA VAL A 617 -14.01 -10.45 4.48
C VAL A 617 -15.20 -9.86 3.72
N LEU A 618 -15.05 -9.65 2.41
CA LEU A 618 -16.11 -9.15 1.54
C LEU A 618 -16.66 -10.27 0.66
N SER A 619 -17.98 -10.30 0.51
CA SER A 619 -18.65 -11.11 -0.51
C SER A 619 -18.44 -10.55 -1.92
N ALA A 620 -18.63 -11.37 -2.95
CA ALA A 620 -18.52 -10.92 -4.35
C ALA A 620 -19.46 -9.73 -4.69
N ALA A 621 -20.65 -9.69 -4.08
CA ALA A 621 -21.59 -8.58 -4.26
C ALA A 621 -21.07 -7.28 -3.63
N GLN A 622 -20.44 -7.37 -2.45
CA GLN A 622 -19.82 -6.23 -1.78
C GLN A 622 -18.57 -5.75 -2.53
N VAL A 623 -17.73 -6.65 -3.03
CA VAL A 623 -16.58 -6.30 -3.89
C VAL A 623 -17.04 -5.56 -5.15
N HIS A 624 -18.11 -6.03 -5.80
CA HIS A 624 -18.66 -5.34 -6.97
C HIS A 624 -19.24 -3.95 -6.60
N ALA A 625 -19.99 -3.84 -5.51
CA ALA A 625 -20.50 -2.54 -5.03
C ALA A 625 -19.37 -1.55 -4.73
N LEU A 626 -18.28 -2.03 -4.13
CA LEU A 626 -17.07 -1.23 -3.92
C LEU A 626 -16.44 -0.81 -5.25
N GLY A 627 -16.30 -1.72 -6.22
CA GLY A 627 -15.76 -1.39 -7.55
C GLY A 627 -16.54 -0.28 -8.26
N VAL A 628 -17.87 -0.33 -8.22
CA VAL A 628 -18.74 0.73 -8.77
C VAL A 628 -18.44 2.09 -8.12
N ALA A 629 -18.31 2.12 -6.79
CA ALA A 629 -17.98 3.35 -6.07
C ALA A 629 -16.56 3.86 -6.40
N LEU A 630 -15.57 2.98 -6.43
CA LEU A 630 -14.17 3.33 -6.74
C LEU A 630 -14.01 3.90 -8.16
N ASP A 631 -14.70 3.32 -9.15
CA ASP A 631 -14.69 3.81 -10.54
C ASP A 631 -15.32 5.21 -10.66
N ALA A 632 -16.45 5.43 -9.97
CA ALA A 632 -17.11 6.73 -9.92
C ALA A 632 -16.22 7.79 -9.25
N ILE A 633 -15.53 7.44 -8.15
CA ILE A 633 -14.58 8.32 -7.46
C ILE A 633 -13.38 8.64 -8.37
N HIS A 634 -12.77 7.61 -8.98
CA HIS A 634 -11.63 7.77 -9.91
C HIS A 634 -11.97 8.81 -10.99
N THR A 635 -13.12 8.61 -11.64
CA THR A 635 -13.62 9.48 -12.71
C THR A 635 -13.92 10.88 -12.22
N ARG A 636 -14.58 11.02 -11.06
CA ARG A 636 -15.00 12.31 -10.52
C ARG A 636 -13.84 13.24 -10.18
N PHE A 637 -12.75 12.69 -9.68
CA PHE A 637 -11.55 13.45 -9.29
C PHE A 637 -10.54 13.64 -10.43
N SER A 638 -10.70 12.96 -11.57
CA SER A 638 -9.82 13.10 -12.72
C SER A 638 -9.68 14.56 -13.21
N PRO A 639 -10.73 15.41 -13.22
CA PRO A 639 -10.58 16.84 -13.58
C PRO A 639 -9.80 17.69 -12.57
N ALA A 640 -9.54 17.19 -11.36
CA ALA A 640 -8.71 17.88 -10.36
C ALA A 640 -7.25 17.36 -10.36
N TYR A 641 -7.09 16.05 -10.50
CA TYR A 641 -5.80 15.38 -10.21
C TYR A 641 -5.34 14.42 -11.32
N GLY A 642 -6.24 13.95 -12.16
CA GLY A 642 -5.97 12.93 -13.17
C GLY A 642 -5.84 13.47 -14.59
N PRO A 643 -5.95 12.57 -15.60
CA PRO A 643 -5.80 12.92 -17.01
C PRO A 643 -6.77 13.98 -17.52
N ALA A 644 -7.98 14.07 -16.96
CA ALA A 644 -8.94 15.10 -17.37
C ALA A 644 -8.53 16.52 -16.92
N ALA A 645 -7.61 16.65 -15.96
CA ALA A 645 -6.96 17.91 -15.61
C ALA A 645 -5.80 18.27 -16.58
N GLY A 646 -5.49 17.40 -17.54
CA GLY A 646 -4.32 17.54 -18.43
C GLY A 646 -3.02 16.94 -17.86
N ASN A 647 -3.08 16.25 -16.72
CA ASN A 647 -1.92 15.57 -16.14
C ASN A 647 -1.58 14.30 -16.93
N THR A 648 -0.30 13.98 -17.05
CA THR A 648 0.18 12.74 -17.68
C THR A 648 0.80 11.82 -16.63
N GLY A 649 0.79 10.52 -16.90
CA GLY A 649 1.36 9.50 -16.00
C GLY A 649 0.30 8.77 -15.17
N TRP A 650 0.79 8.01 -14.19
CA TRP A 650 -0.04 7.18 -13.31
C TRP A 650 -0.85 8.06 -12.34
N TYR A 651 -2.14 7.77 -12.20
CA TYR A 651 -3.07 8.51 -11.33
C TYR A 651 -3.97 7.53 -10.57
N ALA A 652 -4.20 7.83 -9.28
CA ALA A 652 -5.20 7.17 -8.47
C ALA A 652 -5.66 8.05 -7.30
N MET A 653 -6.79 7.67 -6.73
CA MET A 653 -7.28 8.14 -5.44
C MET A 653 -7.06 7.05 -4.39
N ASP A 654 -6.69 7.46 -3.18
CA ASP A 654 -6.71 6.68 -1.95
C ASP A 654 -8.05 6.89 -1.26
N VAL A 655 -8.82 5.82 -1.05
CA VAL A 655 -10.21 5.82 -0.62
C VAL A 655 -10.37 5.01 0.66
N GLU A 656 -10.86 5.64 1.72
CA GLU A 656 -11.29 4.95 2.95
C GLU A 656 -12.77 4.57 2.81
N PHE A 657 -13.11 3.31 3.11
CA PHE A 657 -14.49 2.80 3.06
C PHE A 657 -14.77 1.85 4.21
N LYS A 658 -16.06 1.59 4.46
CA LYS A 658 -16.55 0.62 5.44
C LYS A 658 -17.79 -0.10 4.96
N PHE A 659 -18.08 -1.24 5.57
CA PHE A 659 -19.35 -1.93 5.46
C PHE A 659 -20.00 -1.98 6.84
N ASP A 660 -21.27 -1.60 6.92
CA ASP A 660 -22.01 -1.41 8.16
C ASP A 660 -23.49 -1.73 7.93
N ASP A 661 -24.14 -2.37 8.91
CA ASP A 661 -25.55 -2.74 8.86
C ASP A 661 -26.43 -2.01 9.91
N ASP A 662 -25.93 -1.01 10.64
CA ASP A 662 -26.65 -0.27 11.68
C ASP A 662 -27.97 0.32 11.17
N ALA A 663 -27.98 0.79 9.91
CA ALA A 663 -29.19 1.27 9.26
C ALA A 663 -30.24 0.16 8.99
N SER A 664 -29.78 -1.07 8.78
CA SER A 664 -30.58 -2.27 8.47
C SER A 664 -29.97 -3.55 9.07
N PRO A 665 -30.06 -3.81 10.41
CA PRO A 665 -29.30 -4.86 11.11
C PRO A 665 -29.65 -6.33 10.78
N ASN A 666 -30.39 -6.55 9.69
CA ASN A 666 -30.78 -7.87 9.19
C ASN A 666 -30.62 -7.96 7.65
N GLU A 667 -30.04 -6.94 7.03
CA GLU A 667 -29.71 -6.91 5.60
C GLU A 667 -28.19 -7.01 5.44
N PRO A 668 -27.69 -7.40 4.25
CA PRO A 668 -26.26 -7.38 4.00
C PRO A 668 -25.67 -5.99 4.32
N PRO A 669 -24.50 -5.92 4.96
CA PRO A 669 -23.87 -4.65 5.30
C PRO A 669 -23.73 -3.74 4.08
N THR A 670 -24.07 -2.46 4.27
CA THR A 670 -24.05 -1.44 3.23
C THR A 670 -22.69 -0.77 3.18
N LEU A 671 -22.20 -0.51 1.96
CA LEU A 671 -20.98 0.25 1.74
C LEU A 671 -21.16 1.69 2.22
N TYR A 672 -20.13 2.27 2.83
CA TYR A 672 -20.02 3.71 3.06
C TYR A 672 -18.61 4.19 2.75
N ILE A 673 -18.50 5.17 1.85
CA ILE A 673 -17.25 5.89 1.58
C ILE A 673 -17.04 6.94 2.66
N LYS A 674 -15.84 6.99 3.24
CA LYS A 674 -15.49 7.90 4.34
C LYS A 674 -14.58 9.03 3.92
N GLN A 675 -13.72 8.79 2.93
CA GLN A 675 -12.73 9.76 2.48
C GLN A 675 -12.21 9.34 1.11
N ALA A 676 -11.78 10.32 0.32
CA ALA A 676 -10.96 10.11 -0.86
C ALA A 676 -9.95 11.25 -0.95
N ARG A 677 -8.69 10.93 -1.24
CA ARG A 677 -7.60 11.89 -1.46
C ARG A 677 -6.69 11.43 -2.59
N PRO A 678 -5.92 12.31 -3.24
CA PRO A 678 -4.95 11.90 -4.26
C PRO A 678 -3.93 10.92 -3.67
N TYR A 679 -3.65 9.81 -4.37
CA TYR A 679 -2.60 8.88 -3.95
C TYR A 679 -1.23 9.36 -4.46
N PRO A 680 -0.19 9.44 -3.60
CA PRO A 680 1.11 10.03 -3.97
C PRO A 680 1.96 9.16 -4.92
N GLY A 681 1.60 7.90 -5.15
CA GLY A 681 2.42 6.94 -5.90
C GLY A 681 3.48 6.27 -5.02
N ARG A 682 4.23 5.30 -5.56
CA ARG A 682 5.33 4.60 -4.85
C ARG A 682 6.68 5.34 -4.86
N GLY A 683 6.69 6.60 -5.29
CA GLY A 683 7.90 7.34 -5.63
C GLY A 683 8.55 6.81 -6.92
N ALA A 684 9.27 7.68 -7.63
CA ALA A 684 10.18 7.22 -8.68
C ALA A 684 11.50 6.81 -8.04
N ALA A 685 12.06 5.65 -8.44
CA ALA A 685 13.46 5.36 -8.17
C ALA A 685 14.32 6.52 -8.68
N ALA A 686 15.33 6.94 -7.91
CA ALA A 686 16.19 8.08 -8.22
C ALA A 686 16.57 8.12 -9.72
N GLY A 687 16.06 9.12 -10.44
CA GLY A 687 16.34 9.31 -11.87
C GLY A 687 15.14 9.43 -12.82
N ALA A 688 13.89 9.38 -12.36
CA ALA A 688 12.79 9.92 -13.16
C ALA A 688 12.68 11.44 -12.93
N PRO A 689 12.39 12.25 -13.98
CA PRO A 689 12.45 13.70 -13.93
C PRO A 689 11.55 14.34 -12.87
#